data_AF-A0A7J6I738-F1
#
_entry.id   AF-A0A7J6I738-F1
#
_cell.length_a   1.000
_cell.length_b   1.000
_cell.length_c   1.000
_cell.angle_alpha   90.00
_cell.angle_beta   90.00
_cell.angle_gamma   90.00
#
_symmetry.space_group_name_H-M   'P 1'
#
loop_
_entity.id
_entity.type
_entity.pdbx_description
1 polymer ?
#
loop_
_entity_poly.entity_id
_entity_poly.type
_entity_poly.pdbx_seq_one_letter_code
_entity_poly.pdbx_strand_id
1 'polypeptide(L)'
;MVRIEADVGNGRERSPLGENGFLKGPQPSPSTSGSNTSLSTVQSRFEGKDALSYANILRSRNKFADALALYENVLEEDAGNVEAHIGKGICLQMQNMGRLAFDSFTEAIKLDPQNACALTHCGILFKDEGRLVDAAESYQKALTADPSYKPAAECLAIVLTDLGTSLKLAGNTQEGIQKYFEALKIDPHYAPAYYNLGVVYSEMMQFDVALTYYEKAASVRPMYAEAYCNMGVIYKNRGELETAIACYDRCLAVSPNFEIAKNNMAIALTDLGTKVKLEGDIDQGINYYKKALTFNWHYADAMYNLGVAYGEMLKFDMAVVFYELAFHFNPHCVEACNNLGVIYKDRDNLDKAMALSIKPNFSQSLNNLGVVYTVQGKMDAAASMIEKAIVANPSYAEAYNNLGVLYRDAGNISMAVEAYERCLSIDPDSRNAGQNRLLALNYINEGTDDKLYDAHREWGRRFMRLYQQYTSWDNPKDPERPLVIGYISPDYFTHSVSYFIEAPLAHHNYANYKVVVYSAVVKGDAKTIRFREKVLKKGGIWKDIYGVDEKKVASMVREDKIDILVELTGHTANNKLGTMACRPAPLQSVNVTLVLHDAIMVTWIGYPNTTGLPTIDYRITDSQADPPETKQKHVEELVRLPDCFLCYMPSPEAGSVSPAPALSNGFITFGSFNNLAKITPKVLQVWARILCAVPNSRLVVKCKPFCCDSVRQRFISTLEQLGLESLRIDLLPLILLNHDHMQAYSLMDISLDTFPYAGTTTTCESLYMGVPCVTMAGSVHAHNVGVSLLSKVGLEHLIAKNEDEYVQLALQLASDVTALSNLRMSLRDLMSKSPVCDGPNFARGLESTYRDMWRRYCKGDVPSSRQIKMLQQEVFSEETVTKFSNESSTGSIKSNGFNMAPASGPNIFSCEENGTISKLTGT
;
A
#
# COMPACT_ATOMS: atom_id res chain seq x y z
N MET A 1 27.79 10.28 25.83
CA MET A 1 28.41 11.10 26.88
C MET A 1 27.31 11.64 27.79
N VAL A 2 27.15 11.08 28.98
CA VAL A 2 27.01 11.70 30.31
C VAL A 2 26.99 10.50 31.27
N ARG A 3 28.00 10.43 32.13
CA ARG A 3 28.23 9.40 33.16
C ARG A 3 27.41 9.72 34.40
N ILE A 4 26.90 8.68 35.08
CA ILE A 4 27.00 8.57 36.54
C ILE A 4 27.35 7.11 36.86
N GLU A 5 28.48 6.93 37.54
CA GLU A 5 29.05 5.67 38.03
C GLU A 5 28.73 5.45 39.53
N ALA A 6 28.82 4.18 39.92
CA ALA A 6 29.13 3.61 41.24
C ALA A 6 28.04 3.63 42.34
N ASP A 7 27.65 2.45 42.82
CA ASP A 7 28.48 1.75 43.83
C ASP A 7 28.19 0.25 43.90
N VAL A 8 29.23 -0.54 44.19
CA VAL A 8 29.24 -2.02 44.24
C VAL A 8 29.41 -2.46 45.70
N GLY A 9 28.50 -3.30 46.19
CA GLY A 9 28.59 -3.95 47.49
C GLY A 9 28.16 -5.41 47.44
N ASN A 10 29.11 -6.31 47.70
CA ASN A 10 29.00 -7.77 47.75
C ASN A 10 27.86 -8.34 48.62
N GLY A 11 27.30 -9.49 48.23
CA GLY A 11 26.63 -10.39 49.19
C GLY A 11 25.70 -11.48 48.62
N ARG A 12 26.29 -12.65 48.31
CA ARG A 12 25.78 -14.03 48.40
C ARG A 12 24.27 -14.36 48.21
N GLU A 13 24.04 -15.23 47.22
CA GLU A 13 23.06 -16.34 47.12
C GLU A 13 21.80 -16.29 48.00
N ARG A 14 20.63 -16.12 47.35
CA ARG A 14 19.35 -16.70 47.79
C ARG A 14 18.46 -17.10 46.61
N SER A 15 17.91 -18.31 46.75
CA SER A 15 16.92 -19.01 45.93
C SER A 15 15.50 -18.40 46.01
N PRO A 16 14.57 -18.79 45.11
CA PRO A 16 13.30 -18.10 44.93
C PRO A 16 12.21 -18.51 45.93
N LEU A 17 11.43 -17.50 46.31
CA LEU A 17 10.36 -17.50 47.29
C LEU A 17 9.05 -18.12 46.76
N GLY A 18 8.37 -18.79 47.68
CA GLY A 18 7.05 -19.38 47.51
C GLY A 18 5.88 -18.50 47.95
N GLU A 19 4.75 -19.19 47.95
CA GLU A 19 3.35 -18.79 48.01
C GLU A 19 2.83 -18.10 49.30
N ASN A 20 1.73 -17.36 49.09
CA ASN A 20 0.53 -17.22 49.91
C ASN A 20 0.62 -16.71 51.36
N GLY A 21 0.06 -15.52 51.59
CA GLY A 21 -0.35 -15.04 52.91
C GLY A 21 -1.86 -14.85 52.98
N PHE A 22 -2.50 -15.33 54.05
CA PHE A 22 -3.41 -14.54 54.90
C PHE A 22 -3.74 -15.28 56.23
N LEU A 23 -3.24 -14.68 57.32
CA LEU A 23 -3.74 -14.59 58.71
C LEU A 23 -4.58 -15.73 59.33
N LYS A 24 -4.00 -16.39 60.35
CA LYS A 24 -4.70 -16.88 61.56
C LYS A 24 -3.78 -16.82 62.78
N GLY A 25 -4.35 -16.41 63.90
CA GLY A 25 -3.87 -16.70 65.26
C GLY A 25 -4.99 -16.38 66.26
N PRO A 26 -4.87 -16.75 67.54
CA PRO A 26 -4.11 -17.86 68.14
C PRO A 26 -5.00 -18.77 69.02
N GLN A 27 -4.46 -19.94 69.40
CA GLN A 27 -5.06 -20.90 70.34
C GLN A 27 -4.99 -20.46 71.81
N PRO A 28 -5.81 -21.07 72.71
CA PRO A 28 -5.50 -21.16 74.14
C PRO A 28 -5.51 -22.60 74.70
N SER A 29 -4.86 -22.75 75.86
CA SER A 29 -5.02 -23.84 76.85
C SER A 29 -4.89 -23.21 78.27
N PRO A 30 -5.10 -23.92 79.40
CA PRO A 30 -6.26 -24.71 79.83
C PRO A 30 -6.74 -24.34 81.27
N SER A 31 -7.74 -25.07 81.78
CA SER A 31 -8.03 -25.41 83.21
C SER A 31 -9.31 -24.89 83.91
N THR A 32 -10.08 -25.89 84.34
CA THR A 32 -10.75 -26.11 85.63
C THR A 32 -12.05 -25.38 86.04
N SER A 33 -13.07 -26.23 86.20
CA SER A 33 -13.87 -26.47 87.42
C SER A 33 -15.28 -25.88 87.50
N GLY A 34 -16.20 -26.73 88.01
CA GLY A 34 -17.51 -26.35 88.54
C GLY A 34 -18.67 -26.78 87.65
N SER A 35 -18.96 -28.07 87.54
CA SER A 35 -20.00 -28.75 88.33
C SER A 35 -21.43 -28.31 88.02
N ASN A 36 -22.08 -29.16 87.22
CA ASN A 36 -23.46 -29.60 87.28
C ASN A 36 -24.38 -29.03 88.35
N THR A 37 -25.60 -28.78 87.87
CA THR A 37 -26.94 -29.07 88.41
C THR A 37 -27.74 -27.78 88.50
N SER A 38 -29.01 -27.70 88.14
CA SER A 38 -30.00 -28.60 87.56
C SER A 38 -31.28 -27.76 87.57
N LEU A 39 -32.05 -27.77 86.49
CA LEU A 39 -33.49 -27.47 86.43
C LEU A 39 -33.82 -27.52 84.94
N SER A 40 -33.85 -28.71 84.35
CA SER A 40 -35.04 -29.56 84.32
C SER A 40 -36.22 -28.88 83.63
N THR A 41 -36.79 -29.66 82.72
CA THR A 41 -38.22 -29.65 82.38
C THR A 41 -38.76 -28.44 81.62
N VAL A 42 -38.51 -28.45 80.31
CA VAL A 42 -39.64 -28.57 79.37
C VAL A 42 -39.47 -29.89 78.59
N GLN A 43 -39.56 -30.99 79.34
CA GLN A 43 -40.21 -32.19 78.82
C GLN A 43 -41.70 -31.88 78.80
N SER A 44 -42.19 -31.20 77.76
CA SER A 44 -43.48 -31.65 77.24
C SER A 44 -43.12 -32.86 76.40
N ARG A 45 -43.50 -34.05 76.87
CA ARG A 45 -43.51 -35.25 76.04
C ARG A 45 -44.37 -34.93 74.82
N PHE A 46 -43.70 -34.63 73.72
CA PHE A 46 -44.35 -34.59 72.42
C PHE A 46 -44.44 -36.05 71.98
N GLU A 47 -45.59 -36.67 72.22
CA GLU A 47 -45.82 -38.06 71.82
C GLU A 47 -45.81 -38.16 70.29
N GLY A 48 -44.89 -38.95 69.75
CA GLY A 48 -44.79 -39.34 68.34
C GLY A 48 -44.82 -38.19 67.31
N LYS A 49 -46.03 -37.76 66.92
CA LYS A 49 -46.25 -36.81 65.82
C LYS A 49 -45.73 -35.39 66.09
N ASP A 50 -45.77 -34.94 67.34
CA ASP A 50 -45.35 -33.57 67.66
C ASP A 50 -43.81 -33.40 67.69
N ALA A 51 -43.06 -34.46 68.06
CA ALA A 51 -41.61 -34.46 68.10
C ALA A 51 -40.99 -34.42 66.69
N LEU A 52 -41.57 -35.18 65.76
CA LEU A 52 -41.19 -35.20 64.35
C LEU A 52 -41.43 -33.83 63.67
N SER A 53 -42.58 -33.21 63.94
CA SER A 53 -42.91 -31.86 63.44
C SER A 53 -41.91 -30.81 63.96
N TYR A 54 -41.55 -30.88 65.23
CA TYR A 54 -40.55 -29.98 65.82
C TYR A 54 -39.14 -30.20 65.25
N ALA A 55 -38.74 -31.45 65.03
CA ALA A 55 -37.47 -31.79 64.36
C ALA A 55 -37.42 -31.22 62.93
N ASN A 56 -38.52 -31.32 62.16
CA ASN A 56 -38.64 -30.72 60.84
C ASN A 56 -38.49 -29.19 60.85
N ILE A 57 -39.07 -28.51 61.85
CA ILE A 57 -38.90 -27.06 62.04
C ILE A 57 -37.44 -26.72 62.31
N LEU A 58 -36.75 -27.46 63.20
CA LEU A 58 -35.33 -27.22 63.50
C LEU A 58 -34.43 -27.44 62.29
N ARG A 59 -34.67 -28.50 61.50
CA ARG A 59 -33.99 -28.75 60.23
C ARG A 59 -34.18 -27.59 59.24
N SER A 60 -35.41 -27.09 59.09
CA SER A 60 -35.69 -25.96 58.20
C SER A 60 -35.01 -24.64 58.62
N ARG A 61 -34.63 -24.52 59.90
CA ARG A 61 -33.88 -23.39 60.47
C ARG A 61 -32.37 -23.64 60.54
N ASN A 62 -31.85 -24.64 59.82
CA ASN A 62 -30.45 -25.04 59.78
C ASN A 62 -29.84 -25.47 61.13
N LYS A 63 -30.66 -25.86 62.12
CA LYS A 63 -30.20 -26.41 63.40
C LYS A 63 -30.06 -27.93 63.33
N PHE A 64 -29.13 -28.39 62.50
CA PHE A 64 -29.03 -29.81 62.12
C PHE A 64 -28.65 -30.75 63.27
N ALA A 65 -27.81 -30.31 64.22
CA ALA A 65 -27.43 -31.14 65.37
C ALA A 65 -28.61 -31.36 66.35
N ASP A 66 -29.35 -30.30 66.66
CA ASP A 66 -30.54 -30.38 67.53
C ASP A 66 -31.66 -31.20 66.88
N ALA A 67 -31.86 -31.02 65.57
CA ALA A 67 -32.83 -31.80 64.80
C ALA A 67 -32.44 -33.29 64.73
N LEU A 68 -31.15 -33.59 64.55
CA LEU A 68 -30.62 -34.95 64.50
C LEU A 68 -30.92 -35.73 65.79
N ALA A 69 -30.66 -35.13 66.95
CA ALA A 69 -30.94 -35.76 68.25
C ALA A 69 -32.43 -36.08 68.43
N LEU A 70 -33.32 -35.22 67.92
CA LEU A 70 -34.77 -35.45 67.98
C LEU A 70 -35.23 -36.53 66.98
N TYR A 71 -34.67 -36.58 65.77
CA TYR A 71 -34.95 -37.68 64.84
C TYR A 71 -34.47 -39.02 65.39
N GLU A 72 -33.33 -39.06 66.09
CA GLU A 72 -32.85 -40.27 66.77
C GLU A 72 -33.80 -40.72 67.88
N ASN A 73 -34.27 -39.82 68.72
CA ASN A 73 -35.28 -40.13 69.74
C ASN A 73 -36.58 -40.67 69.12
N VAL A 74 -37.05 -40.08 68.01
CA VAL A 74 -38.23 -40.57 67.28
C VAL A 74 -38.01 -41.99 66.74
N LEU A 75 -36.80 -42.30 66.26
CA LEU A 75 -36.43 -43.61 65.75
C LEU A 75 -36.18 -44.66 66.84
N GLU A 76 -35.84 -44.25 68.06
CA GLU A 76 -35.78 -45.14 69.23
C GLU A 76 -37.19 -45.61 69.64
N GLU A 77 -38.19 -44.74 69.53
CA GLU A 77 -39.60 -45.06 69.83
C GLU A 77 -40.29 -45.79 68.66
N ASP A 78 -40.00 -45.40 67.42
CA ASP A 78 -40.53 -46.00 66.20
C ASP A 78 -39.44 -46.14 65.13
N ALA A 79 -38.77 -47.29 65.15
CA ALA A 79 -37.70 -47.61 64.20
C ALA A 79 -38.19 -47.67 62.74
N GLY A 80 -39.51 -47.79 62.51
CA GLY A 80 -40.15 -47.82 61.19
C GLY A 80 -40.47 -46.45 60.61
N ASN A 81 -40.16 -45.35 61.29
CA ASN A 81 -40.52 -44.01 60.86
C ASN A 81 -39.66 -43.50 59.68
N VAL A 82 -40.20 -43.61 58.47
CA VAL A 82 -39.54 -43.21 57.21
C VAL A 82 -39.16 -41.73 57.19
N GLU A 83 -40.05 -40.82 57.63
CA GLU A 83 -39.79 -39.38 57.63
C GLU A 83 -38.65 -39.00 58.58
N ALA A 84 -38.52 -39.69 59.73
CA ALA A 84 -37.44 -39.47 60.68
C ALA A 84 -36.08 -39.92 60.13
N HIS A 85 -36.03 -41.08 59.44
CA HIS A 85 -34.81 -41.54 58.75
C HIS A 85 -34.36 -40.58 57.64
N ILE A 86 -35.30 -40.05 56.85
CA ILE A 86 -35.01 -39.04 55.81
C ILE A 86 -34.51 -37.74 56.45
N GLY A 87 -35.20 -37.25 57.48
CA GLY A 87 -34.81 -36.04 58.21
C GLY A 87 -33.41 -36.15 58.84
N LYS A 88 -33.10 -37.30 59.44
CA LYS A 88 -31.77 -37.67 59.95
C LYS A 88 -30.72 -37.68 58.84
N GLY A 89 -31.01 -38.35 57.71
CA GLY A 89 -30.12 -38.40 56.55
C GLY A 89 -29.77 -37.02 56.01
N ILE A 90 -30.76 -36.12 55.87
CA ILE A 90 -30.54 -34.74 55.39
C ILE A 90 -29.65 -33.97 56.37
N CYS A 91 -29.89 -34.09 57.68
CA CYS A 91 -29.07 -33.40 58.70
C CYS A 91 -27.62 -33.90 58.69
N LEU A 92 -27.40 -35.20 58.47
CA LEU A 92 -26.06 -35.79 58.34
C LEU A 92 -25.37 -35.36 57.04
N GLN A 93 -26.11 -35.30 55.92
CA GLN A 93 -25.60 -34.81 54.65
C GLN A 93 -25.14 -33.35 54.76
N MET A 94 -25.94 -32.48 55.38
CA MET A 94 -25.60 -31.07 55.61
C MET A 94 -24.42 -30.88 56.58
N GLN A 95 -24.09 -31.89 57.39
CA GLN A 95 -22.91 -31.93 58.26
C GLN A 95 -21.70 -32.64 57.60
N ASN A 96 -21.77 -32.89 56.28
CA ASN A 96 -20.72 -33.55 55.50
C ASN A 96 -20.39 -34.99 55.98
N MET A 97 -21.37 -35.68 56.57
CA MET A 97 -21.26 -37.08 57.01
C MET A 97 -21.91 -38.02 55.98
N GLY A 98 -21.39 -38.02 54.75
CA GLY A 98 -22.02 -38.68 53.60
C GLY A 98 -22.34 -40.16 53.78
N ARG A 99 -21.45 -40.94 54.40
CA ARG A 99 -21.67 -42.38 54.63
C ARG A 99 -22.83 -42.65 55.60
N LEU A 100 -22.86 -41.93 56.73
CA LEU A 100 -23.94 -42.07 57.72
C LEU A 100 -25.28 -41.55 57.16
N ALA A 101 -25.23 -40.52 56.32
CA ALA A 101 -26.39 -40.03 55.59
C ALA A 101 -26.93 -41.10 54.62
N PHE A 102 -26.04 -41.73 53.84
CA PHE A 102 -26.39 -42.81 52.92
C PHE A 102 -27.01 -44.01 53.65
N ASP A 103 -26.45 -44.41 54.80
CA ASP A 103 -27.01 -45.49 55.62
C ASP A 103 -28.43 -45.15 56.08
N SER A 104 -28.66 -43.90 56.51
CA SER A 104 -29.98 -43.42 56.96
C SER A 104 -31.00 -43.37 55.81
N PHE A 105 -30.60 -42.91 54.62
CA PHE A 105 -31.47 -42.93 53.44
C PHE A 105 -31.74 -44.35 52.92
N THR A 106 -30.76 -45.25 53.02
CA THR A 106 -30.93 -46.67 52.65
C THR A 106 -31.93 -47.35 53.57
N GLU A 107 -31.90 -47.05 54.86
CA GLU A 107 -32.90 -47.57 55.80
C GLU A 107 -34.30 -47.01 55.50
N ALA A 108 -34.42 -45.72 55.17
CA ALA A 108 -35.67 -45.14 54.69
C ALA A 108 -36.20 -45.84 53.43
N ILE A 109 -35.33 -46.17 52.46
CA ILE A 109 -35.69 -46.88 51.23
C ILE A 109 -36.08 -48.35 51.50
N LYS A 110 -35.48 -49.02 52.48
CA LYS A 110 -35.90 -50.38 52.87
C LYS A 110 -37.33 -50.39 53.40
N LEU A 111 -37.68 -49.37 54.19
CA LEU A 111 -39.00 -49.22 54.80
C LEU A 111 -40.05 -48.73 53.79
N ASP A 112 -39.67 -47.82 52.90
CA ASP A 112 -40.50 -47.32 51.79
C ASP A 112 -39.68 -47.27 50.48
N PRO A 113 -39.72 -48.36 49.68
CA PRO A 113 -38.96 -48.45 48.44
C PRO A 113 -39.36 -47.44 47.35
N GLN A 114 -40.52 -46.79 47.50
CA GLN A 114 -41.02 -45.78 46.55
C GLN A 114 -40.86 -44.36 47.10
N ASN A 115 -40.01 -44.14 48.12
CA ASN A 115 -39.80 -42.80 48.63
C ASN A 115 -38.91 -41.94 47.71
N ALA A 116 -39.54 -41.07 46.93
CA ALA A 116 -38.84 -40.20 45.97
C ALA A 116 -37.80 -39.27 46.65
N CYS A 117 -38.06 -38.80 47.88
CA CYS A 117 -37.14 -37.93 48.61
C CYS A 117 -35.85 -38.67 49.00
N ALA A 118 -35.96 -39.84 49.62
CA ALA A 118 -34.79 -40.64 50.01
C ALA A 118 -33.94 -41.06 48.79
N LEU A 119 -34.59 -41.51 47.72
CA LEU A 119 -33.94 -41.89 46.46
C LEU A 119 -33.20 -40.70 45.81
N THR A 120 -33.78 -39.50 45.86
CA THR A 120 -33.14 -38.28 45.35
C THR A 120 -31.89 -37.93 46.17
N HIS A 121 -31.96 -37.99 47.50
CA HIS A 121 -30.80 -37.69 48.34
C HIS A 121 -29.67 -38.73 48.20
N CYS A 122 -29.99 -40.01 48.00
CA CYS A 122 -28.99 -41.01 47.60
C CYS A 122 -28.31 -40.65 46.26
N GLY A 123 -29.09 -40.19 45.27
CA GLY A 123 -28.56 -39.72 43.99
C GLY A 123 -27.60 -38.53 44.14
N ILE A 124 -27.89 -37.60 45.06
CA ILE A 124 -27.01 -36.45 45.34
C ILE A 124 -25.67 -36.94 45.89
N LEU A 125 -25.69 -37.86 46.86
CA LEU A 125 -24.47 -38.44 47.42
C LEU A 125 -23.64 -39.18 46.36
N PHE A 126 -24.27 -39.96 45.48
CA PHE A 126 -23.54 -40.60 44.37
C PHE A 126 -22.92 -39.59 43.40
N LYS A 127 -23.61 -38.49 43.12
CA LYS A 127 -23.08 -37.42 42.28
C LYS A 127 -21.85 -36.77 42.94
N ASP A 128 -21.93 -36.48 44.23
CA ASP A 128 -20.82 -35.88 45.00
C ASP A 128 -19.58 -36.80 45.05
N GLU A 129 -19.78 -38.12 45.00
CA GLU A 129 -18.72 -39.14 44.86
C GLU A 129 -18.20 -39.30 43.41
N GLY A 130 -18.75 -38.58 42.43
CA GLY A 130 -18.41 -38.69 41.01
C GLY A 130 -19.04 -39.89 40.29
N ARG A 131 -19.93 -40.63 40.95
CA ARG A 131 -20.62 -41.81 40.41
C ARG A 131 -21.88 -41.42 39.64
N LEU A 132 -21.69 -40.76 38.50
CA LEU A 132 -22.77 -40.16 37.70
C LEU A 132 -23.83 -41.17 37.22
N VAL A 133 -23.43 -42.40 36.89
CA VAL A 133 -24.37 -43.45 36.44
C VAL A 133 -25.29 -43.88 37.58
N ASP A 134 -24.72 -44.16 38.76
CA ASP A 134 -25.46 -44.55 39.96
C ASP A 134 -26.40 -43.42 40.44
N ALA A 135 -25.94 -42.17 40.30
CA ALA A 135 -26.75 -40.99 40.58
C ALA A 135 -27.96 -40.91 39.64
N ALA A 136 -27.75 -41.04 38.32
CA ALA A 136 -28.82 -41.03 37.34
C ALA A 136 -29.86 -42.15 37.57
N GLU A 137 -29.41 -43.36 37.88
CA GLU A 137 -30.31 -44.48 38.22
C GLU A 137 -31.15 -44.18 39.46
N SER A 138 -30.55 -43.57 40.49
CA SER A 138 -31.25 -43.23 41.73
C SER A 138 -32.33 -42.16 41.50
N TYR A 139 -32.03 -41.12 40.71
CA TYR A 139 -33.03 -40.12 40.34
C TYR A 139 -34.13 -40.69 39.43
N GLN A 140 -33.80 -41.61 38.52
CA GLN A 140 -34.80 -42.25 37.66
C GLN A 140 -35.76 -43.11 38.48
N LYS A 141 -35.25 -43.82 39.50
CA LYS A 141 -36.09 -44.54 40.48
C LYS A 141 -37.00 -43.58 41.24
N ALA A 142 -36.48 -42.43 41.68
CA ALA A 142 -37.28 -41.40 42.35
C ALA A 142 -38.44 -40.89 41.46
N LEU A 143 -38.18 -40.63 40.18
CA LEU A 143 -39.20 -40.18 39.21
C LEU A 143 -40.16 -41.28 38.77
N THR A 144 -39.76 -42.55 38.88
CA THR A 144 -40.67 -43.68 38.66
C THR A 144 -41.67 -43.79 39.81
N ALA A 145 -41.24 -43.47 41.02
CA ALA A 145 -42.08 -43.48 42.21
C ALA A 145 -42.99 -42.24 42.30
N ASP A 146 -42.47 -41.06 42.00
CA ASP A 146 -43.25 -39.83 41.87
C ASP A 146 -42.80 -39.02 40.63
N PRO A 147 -43.51 -39.14 39.50
CA PRO A 147 -43.21 -38.39 38.29
C PRO A 147 -43.31 -36.86 38.43
N SER A 148 -43.98 -36.36 39.48
CA SER A 148 -44.14 -34.93 39.73
C SER A 148 -43.06 -34.35 40.66
N TYR A 149 -42.13 -35.18 41.15
CA TYR A 149 -41.10 -34.78 42.10
C TYR A 149 -39.99 -33.95 41.43
N LYS A 150 -40.22 -32.63 41.38
CA LYS A 150 -39.34 -31.66 40.71
C LYS A 150 -37.85 -31.75 41.07
N PRO A 151 -37.45 -31.91 42.36
CA PRO A 151 -36.03 -31.98 42.71
C PRO A 151 -35.30 -33.16 42.05
N ALA A 152 -35.96 -34.32 41.88
CA ALA A 152 -35.34 -35.44 41.16
C ALA A 152 -35.20 -35.15 39.68
N ALA A 153 -36.18 -34.50 39.05
CA ALA A 153 -36.13 -34.13 37.64
C ALA A 153 -35.00 -33.14 37.35
N GLU A 154 -34.86 -32.09 38.17
CA GLU A 154 -33.78 -31.10 38.06
C GLU A 154 -32.41 -31.76 38.23
N CYS A 155 -32.22 -32.56 39.28
CA CYS A 155 -30.96 -33.27 39.52
C CYS A 155 -30.62 -34.29 38.42
N LEU A 156 -31.62 -34.99 37.88
CA LEU A 156 -31.43 -35.92 36.78
C LEU A 156 -30.99 -35.21 35.49
N ALA A 157 -31.63 -34.09 35.14
CA ALA A 157 -31.24 -33.29 33.96
C ALA A 157 -29.79 -32.79 34.06
N ILE A 158 -29.36 -32.36 35.26
CA ILE A 158 -27.97 -31.96 35.51
C ILE A 158 -27.03 -33.15 35.30
N VAL A 159 -27.27 -34.29 35.96
CA VAL A 159 -26.37 -35.45 35.87
C VAL A 159 -26.32 -36.06 34.47
N LEU A 160 -27.44 -36.10 33.74
CA LEU A 160 -27.45 -36.53 32.35
C LEU A 160 -26.60 -35.61 31.46
N THR A 161 -26.59 -34.31 31.74
CA THR A 161 -25.73 -33.34 31.03
C THR A 161 -24.26 -33.51 31.39
N ASP A 162 -23.94 -33.74 32.67
CA ASP A 162 -22.57 -34.03 33.13
C ASP A 162 -22.05 -35.33 32.50
N LEU A 163 -22.88 -36.37 32.45
CA LEU A 163 -22.57 -37.64 31.79
C LEU A 163 -22.36 -37.46 30.28
N GLY A 164 -23.22 -36.68 29.62
CA GLY A 164 -23.07 -36.34 28.21
C GLY A 164 -21.77 -35.61 27.91
N THR A 165 -21.36 -34.72 28.80
CA THR A 165 -20.07 -34.00 28.71
C THR A 165 -18.90 -34.95 28.88
N SER A 166 -18.96 -35.86 29.87
CA SER A 166 -17.93 -36.88 30.07
C SER A 166 -17.78 -37.81 28.87
N LEU A 167 -18.89 -38.25 28.28
CA LEU A 167 -18.88 -39.13 27.08
C LEU A 167 -18.30 -38.41 25.86
N LYS A 168 -18.69 -37.15 25.65
CA LYS A 168 -18.11 -36.29 24.60
C LYS A 168 -16.59 -36.20 24.76
N LEU A 169 -16.09 -35.89 25.96
CA LEU A 169 -14.64 -35.79 26.23
C LEU A 169 -13.89 -37.11 26.05
N ALA A 170 -14.56 -38.24 26.27
CA ALA A 170 -14.03 -39.57 26.00
C ALA A 170 -14.06 -39.98 24.52
N GLY A 171 -14.58 -39.13 23.62
CA GLY A 171 -14.70 -39.38 22.18
C GLY A 171 -16.03 -40.02 21.73
N ASN A 172 -16.89 -40.40 22.68
CA ASN A 172 -18.21 -41.00 22.41
C ASN A 172 -19.27 -39.93 22.16
N THR A 173 -19.04 -39.12 21.12
CA THR A 173 -19.84 -37.91 20.83
C THR A 173 -21.33 -38.21 20.64
N GLN A 174 -21.68 -39.29 19.93
CA GLN A 174 -23.07 -39.64 19.65
C GLN A 174 -23.84 -40.04 20.91
N GLU A 175 -23.21 -40.78 21.82
CA GLU A 175 -23.80 -41.12 23.12
C GLU A 175 -23.94 -39.87 24.00
N GLY A 176 -22.97 -38.96 23.95
CA GLY A 176 -23.05 -37.67 24.62
C GLY A 176 -24.25 -36.83 24.17
N ILE A 177 -24.47 -36.74 22.85
CA ILE A 177 -25.65 -36.06 22.27
C ILE A 177 -26.94 -36.70 22.78
N GLN A 178 -27.01 -38.03 22.81
CA GLN A 178 -28.18 -38.73 23.32
C GLN A 178 -28.46 -38.38 24.78
N LYS A 179 -27.43 -38.28 25.62
CA LYS A 179 -27.57 -37.87 27.03
C LYS A 179 -28.06 -36.43 27.20
N TYR A 180 -27.65 -35.50 26.35
CA TYR A 180 -28.22 -34.15 26.36
C TYR A 180 -29.70 -34.13 25.95
N PHE A 181 -30.11 -34.93 24.96
CA PHE A 181 -31.53 -35.06 24.61
C PHE A 181 -32.34 -35.74 25.72
N GLU A 182 -31.77 -36.72 26.41
CA GLU A 182 -32.39 -37.32 27.60
C GLU A 182 -32.58 -36.25 28.69
N ALA A 183 -31.58 -35.41 28.97
CA ALA A 183 -31.72 -34.30 29.92
C ALA A 183 -32.86 -33.34 29.56
N LEU A 184 -32.98 -32.97 28.27
CA LEU A 184 -34.03 -32.08 27.77
C LEU A 184 -35.44 -32.70 27.76
N LYS A 185 -35.55 -34.04 27.72
CA LYS A 185 -36.82 -34.72 27.91
C LYS A 185 -37.31 -34.62 29.36
N ILE A 186 -36.37 -34.61 30.31
CA ILE A 186 -36.67 -34.47 31.74
C ILE A 186 -36.99 -33.02 32.09
N ASP A 187 -36.14 -32.07 31.68
CA ASP A 187 -36.37 -30.64 31.86
C ASP A 187 -36.16 -29.85 30.55
N PRO A 188 -37.26 -29.48 29.86
CA PRO A 188 -37.21 -28.66 28.65
C PRO A 188 -36.67 -27.24 28.86
N HIS A 189 -36.58 -26.75 30.10
CA HIS A 189 -36.07 -25.41 30.43
C HIS A 189 -34.63 -25.45 30.97
N TYR A 190 -33.91 -26.56 30.76
CA TYR A 190 -32.52 -26.69 31.19
C TYR A 190 -31.54 -26.14 30.14
N ALA A 191 -31.26 -24.83 30.20
CA ALA A 191 -30.39 -24.12 29.25
C ALA A 191 -28.99 -24.75 29.04
N PRO A 192 -28.28 -25.30 30.05
CA PRO A 192 -26.96 -25.91 29.83
C PRO A 192 -26.96 -27.08 28.85
N ALA A 193 -28.03 -27.88 28.78
CA ALA A 193 -28.13 -28.98 27.82
C ALA A 193 -28.25 -28.47 26.38
N TYR A 194 -29.06 -27.42 26.14
CA TYR A 194 -29.11 -26.75 24.83
C TYR A 194 -27.77 -26.14 24.45
N TYR A 195 -27.09 -25.47 25.38
CA TYR A 195 -25.77 -24.89 25.13
C TYR A 195 -24.74 -25.96 24.74
N ASN A 196 -24.67 -27.07 25.48
CA ASN A 196 -23.73 -28.15 25.21
C ASN A 196 -24.03 -28.88 23.88
N LEU A 197 -25.30 -29.03 23.51
CA LEU A 197 -25.66 -29.46 22.15
C LEU A 197 -25.11 -28.49 21.10
N GLY A 198 -25.28 -27.18 21.31
CA GLY A 198 -24.72 -26.15 20.44
C GLY A 198 -23.20 -26.28 20.28
N VAL A 199 -22.47 -26.50 21.38
CA VAL A 199 -21.00 -26.72 21.36
C VAL A 199 -20.63 -27.95 20.53
N VAL A 200 -21.30 -29.09 20.76
CA VAL A 200 -21.00 -30.33 20.01
C VAL A 200 -21.26 -30.15 18.52
N TYR A 201 -22.40 -29.57 18.14
CA TYR A 201 -22.71 -29.31 16.74
C TYR A 201 -21.76 -28.29 16.10
N SER A 202 -21.27 -27.31 16.86
CA SER A 202 -20.24 -26.38 16.40
C SER A 202 -18.90 -27.08 16.13
N GLU A 203 -18.47 -27.99 17.02
CA GLU A 203 -17.26 -28.81 16.84
C GLU A 203 -17.39 -29.76 15.63
N MET A 204 -18.60 -30.23 15.33
CA MET A 204 -18.93 -31.01 14.14
C MET A 204 -19.08 -30.15 12.87
N MET A 205 -18.81 -28.84 12.93
CA MET A 205 -19.00 -27.87 11.84
C MET A 205 -20.45 -27.76 11.32
N GLN A 206 -21.45 -28.20 12.08
CA GLN A 206 -22.87 -28.07 11.78
C GLN A 206 -23.42 -26.76 12.35
N PHE A 207 -22.96 -25.64 11.79
CA PHE A 207 -23.15 -24.31 12.35
C PHE A 207 -24.62 -23.86 12.46
N ASP A 208 -25.50 -24.19 11.50
CA ASP A 208 -26.92 -23.80 11.57
C ASP A 208 -27.65 -24.50 12.72
N VAL A 209 -27.31 -25.78 12.93
CA VAL A 209 -27.84 -26.57 14.04
C VAL A 209 -27.31 -26.03 15.36
N ALA A 210 -26.02 -25.71 15.42
CA ALA A 210 -25.40 -25.10 16.61
C ALA A 210 -26.07 -23.77 16.99
N LEU A 211 -26.27 -22.87 16.03
CA LEU A 211 -26.97 -21.59 16.24
C LEU A 211 -28.38 -21.80 16.80
N THR A 212 -29.14 -22.73 16.21
CA THR A 212 -30.49 -23.08 16.70
C THR A 212 -30.48 -23.47 18.18
N TYR A 213 -29.48 -24.25 18.60
CA TYR A 213 -29.37 -24.68 20.00
C TYR A 213 -28.85 -23.58 20.93
N TYR A 214 -27.93 -22.73 20.48
CA TYR A 214 -27.51 -21.55 21.24
C TYR A 214 -28.65 -20.54 21.42
N GLU A 215 -29.46 -20.31 20.39
CA GLU A 215 -30.67 -19.47 20.47
C GLU A 215 -31.68 -20.02 21.47
N LYS A 216 -31.89 -21.34 21.48
CA LYS A 216 -32.73 -22.01 22.49
C LYS A 216 -32.17 -21.86 23.90
N ALA A 217 -30.85 -22.02 24.08
CA ALA A 217 -30.22 -21.80 25.38
C ALA A 217 -30.42 -20.34 25.86
N ALA A 218 -30.25 -19.38 24.97
CA ALA A 218 -30.44 -17.95 25.24
C ALA A 218 -31.93 -17.57 25.45
N SER A 219 -32.88 -18.24 24.80
CA SER A 219 -34.31 -17.96 25.01
C SER A 219 -34.81 -18.49 26.35
N VAL A 220 -34.32 -19.67 26.74
CA VAL A 220 -34.62 -20.29 28.04
C VAL A 220 -33.94 -19.54 29.19
N ARG A 221 -32.68 -19.10 28.99
CA ARG A 221 -31.94 -18.27 29.95
C ARG A 221 -31.34 -17.04 29.26
N PRO A 222 -32.04 -15.89 29.25
CA PRO A 222 -31.58 -14.67 28.59
C PRO A 222 -30.23 -14.12 29.06
N MET A 223 -29.79 -14.48 30.27
CA MET A 223 -28.51 -14.09 30.86
C MET A 223 -27.42 -15.18 30.69
N TYR A 224 -27.44 -15.95 29.60
CA TYR A 224 -26.44 -16.98 29.29
C TYR A 224 -25.36 -16.41 28.34
N ALA A 225 -24.33 -15.77 28.90
CA ALA A 225 -23.34 -15.00 28.14
C ALA A 225 -22.55 -15.83 27.12
N GLU A 226 -22.21 -17.07 27.47
CA GLU A 226 -21.42 -18.01 26.66
C GLU A 226 -22.13 -18.36 25.34
N ALA A 227 -23.46 -18.46 25.36
CA ALA A 227 -24.26 -18.75 24.17
C ALA A 227 -24.13 -17.61 23.15
N TYR A 228 -24.30 -16.36 23.59
CA TYR A 228 -24.13 -15.20 22.71
C TYR A 228 -22.69 -15.07 22.20
N CYS A 229 -21.68 -15.34 23.03
CA CYS A 229 -20.28 -15.33 22.58
C CYS A 229 -20.04 -16.35 21.45
N ASN A 230 -20.51 -17.59 21.62
CA ASN A 230 -20.31 -18.64 20.61
C ASN A 230 -21.13 -18.39 19.33
N MET A 231 -22.35 -17.84 19.44
CA MET A 231 -23.10 -17.37 18.27
C MET A 231 -22.31 -16.30 17.50
N GLY A 232 -21.74 -15.32 18.20
CA GLY A 232 -20.93 -14.28 17.59
C GLY A 232 -19.71 -14.82 16.85
N VAL A 233 -19.06 -15.87 17.38
CA VAL A 233 -17.92 -16.53 16.72
C VAL A 233 -18.36 -17.18 15.40
N ILE A 234 -19.51 -17.86 15.39
CA ILE A 234 -20.06 -18.48 14.17
C ILE A 234 -20.40 -17.41 13.13
N TYR A 235 -21.12 -16.34 13.50
CA TYR A 235 -21.47 -15.26 12.57
C TYR A 235 -20.23 -14.56 12.01
N LYS A 236 -19.21 -14.33 12.83
CA LYS A 236 -17.93 -13.76 12.37
C LYS A 236 -17.27 -14.64 11.31
N ASN A 237 -17.23 -15.95 11.55
CA ASN A 237 -16.64 -16.91 10.60
C ASN A 237 -17.44 -17.01 9.29
N ARG A 238 -18.73 -16.62 9.28
CA ARG A 238 -19.57 -16.48 8.08
C ARG A 238 -19.40 -15.14 7.35
N GLY A 239 -18.67 -14.18 7.93
CA GLY A 239 -18.54 -12.82 7.41
C GLY A 239 -19.73 -11.90 7.75
N GLU A 240 -20.66 -12.37 8.60
CA GLU A 240 -21.81 -11.59 9.10
C GLU A 240 -21.39 -10.76 10.31
N LEU A 241 -20.52 -9.77 10.08
CA LEU A 241 -19.81 -9.02 11.11
C LEU A 241 -20.75 -8.22 12.03
N GLU A 242 -21.78 -7.59 11.47
CA GLU A 242 -22.74 -6.78 12.21
C GLU A 242 -23.57 -7.64 13.18
N THR A 243 -24.00 -8.83 12.74
CA THR A 243 -24.69 -9.81 13.58
C THR A 243 -23.77 -10.33 14.68
N ALA A 244 -22.51 -10.61 14.35
CA ALA A 244 -21.51 -11.04 15.33
C ALA A 244 -21.28 -9.99 16.43
N ILE A 245 -21.14 -8.72 16.04
CA ILE A 245 -21.00 -7.57 16.96
C ILE A 245 -22.22 -7.48 17.88
N ALA A 246 -23.44 -7.62 17.36
CA ALA A 246 -24.66 -7.60 18.18
C ALA A 246 -24.69 -8.74 19.21
N CYS A 247 -24.22 -9.94 18.84
CA CYS A 247 -24.05 -11.05 19.77
C CYS A 247 -23.01 -10.76 20.86
N TYR A 248 -21.85 -10.19 20.51
CA TYR A 248 -20.83 -9.82 21.50
C TYR A 248 -21.28 -8.69 22.41
N ASP A 249 -21.98 -7.67 21.89
CA ASP A 249 -22.58 -6.61 22.72
C ASP A 249 -23.55 -7.19 23.75
N ARG A 250 -24.38 -8.16 23.34
CA ARG A 250 -25.31 -8.84 24.25
C ARG A 250 -24.59 -9.70 25.28
N CYS A 251 -23.50 -10.38 24.89
CA CYS A 251 -22.63 -11.10 25.80
C CYS A 251 -22.03 -10.16 26.87
N LEU A 252 -21.47 -9.03 26.44
CA LEU A 252 -20.81 -8.05 27.31
C LEU A 252 -21.80 -7.25 28.17
N ALA A 253 -23.05 -7.07 27.71
CA ALA A 253 -24.12 -6.51 28.54
C ALA A 253 -24.48 -7.43 29.72
N VAL A 254 -24.42 -8.75 29.51
CA VAL A 254 -24.66 -9.75 30.57
C VAL A 254 -23.43 -9.94 31.46
N SER A 255 -22.23 -10.00 30.85
CA SER A 255 -20.95 -10.19 31.55
C SER A 255 -19.89 -9.22 31.02
N PRO A 256 -19.76 -8.02 31.61
CA PRO A 256 -18.84 -6.99 31.13
C PRO A 256 -17.35 -7.37 31.17
N ASN A 257 -16.98 -8.38 31.97
CA ASN A 257 -15.59 -8.85 32.12
C ASN A 257 -15.30 -10.11 31.29
N PHE A 258 -16.14 -10.42 30.29
CA PHE A 258 -15.94 -11.57 29.40
C PHE A 258 -14.82 -11.28 28.38
N GLU A 259 -13.56 -11.51 28.77
CA GLU A 259 -12.37 -11.14 27.98
C GLU A 259 -12.33 -11.76 26.57
N ILE A 260 -12.79 -13.01 26.41
CA ILE A 260 -12.86 -13.65 25.09
C ILE A 260 -13.82 -12.89 24.15
N ALA A 261 -14.95 -12.40 24.68
CA ALA A 261 -15.92 -11.63 23.90
C ALA A 261 -15.38 -10.24 23.55
N LYS A 262 -14.64 -9.57 24.47
CA LYS A 262 -13.94 -8.30 24.18
C LYS A 262 -12.92 -8.46 23.05
N ASN A 263 -12.11 -9.52 23.10
CA ASN A 263 -11.11 -9.80 22.05
C ASN A 263 -11.78 -10.08 20.70
N ASN A 264 -12.80 -10.94 20.67
CA ASN A 264 -13.53 -11.24 19.44
C ASN A 264 -14.29 -10.03 18.89
N MET A 265 -14.81 -9.17 19.77
CA MET A 265 -15.43 -7.89 19.41
C MET A 265 -14.41 -6.94 18.75
N ALA A 266 -13.20 -6.83 19.31
CA ALA A 266 -12.14 -6.02 18.71
C ALA A 266 -11.76 -6.50 17.30
N ILE A 267 -11.67 -7.82 17.10
CA ILE A 267 -11.41 -8.43 15.78
C ILE A 267 -12.56 -8.10 14.82
N ALA A 268 -13.81 -8.38 15.19
CA ALA A 268 -14.97 -8.15 14.33
C ALA A 268 -15.15 -6.67 13.94
N LEU A 269 -14.92 -5.75 14.87
CA LEU A 269 -14.91 -4.30 14.59
C LEU A 269 -13.78 -3.90 13.64
N THR A 270 -12.61 -4.54 13.74
CA THR A 270 -11.48 -4.27 12.84
C THR A 270 -11.76 -4.79 11.43
N ASP A 271 -12.34 -5.98 11.30
CA ASP A 271 -12.74 -6.54 10.00
C ASP A 271 -13.83 -5.66 9.35
N LEU A 272 -14.81 -5.20 10.14
CA LEU A 272 -15.87 -4.31 9.65
C LEU A 272 -15.33 -2.95 9.23
N GLY A 273 -14.43 -2.37 10.02
CA GLY A 273 -13.76 -1.12 9.66
C GLY A 273 -12.99 -1.23 8.36
N THR A 274 -12.36 -2.38 8.10
CA THR A 274 -11.63 -2.65 6.85
C THR A 274 -12.57 -2.77 5.65
N LYS A 275 -13.69 -3.48 5.80
CA LYS A 275 -14.74 -3.55 4.78
C LYS A 275 -15.28 -2.16 4.41
N VAL A 276 -15.67 -1.36 5.39
CA VAL A 276 -16.23 -0.01 5.19
C VAL A 276 -15.21 0.95 4.56
N LYS A 277 -13.93 0.85 4.98
CA LYS A 277 -12.85 1.62 4.35
C LYS A 277 -12.70 1.27 2.87
N LEU A 278 -12.74 -0.02 2.51
CA LEU A 278 -12.64 -0.49 1.12
C LEU A 278 -13.85 -0.06 0.27
N GLU A 279 -15.02 0.11 0.87
CA GLU A 279 -16.22 0.67 0.24
C GLU A 279 -16.12 2.20 0.03
N GLY A 280 -15.12 2.85 0.63
CA GLY A 280 -14.76 4.26 0.40
C GLY A 280 -14.97 5.21 1.58
N ASP A 281 -15.57 4.75 2.68
CA ASP A 281 -15.77 5.57 3.89
C ASP A 281 -14.64 5.35 4.91
N ILE A 282 -13.54 6.06 4.68
CA ILE A 282 -12.32 5.97 5.51
C ILE A 282 -12.58 6.48 6.94
N ASP A 283 -13.37 7.55 7.09
CA ASP A 283 -13.65 8.15 8.41
C ASP A 283 -14.46 7.20 9.30
N GLN A 284 -15.45 6.50 8.72
CA GLN A 284 -16.20 5.48 9.44
C GLN A 284 -15.31 4.26 9.76
N GLY A 285 -14.44 3.83 8.84
CA GLY A 285 -13.44 2.80 9.09
C GLY A 285 -12.55 3.13 10.31
N ILE A 286 -12.05 4.36 10.39
CA ILE A 286 -11.25 4.87 11.52
C ILE A 286 -12.03 4.79 12.84
N ASN A 287 -13.32 5.13 12.83
CA ASN A 287 -14.15 5.06 14.03
C ASN A 287 -14.31 3.62 14.52
N TYR A 288 -14.48 2.65 13.61
CA TYR A 288 -14.53 1.24 13.98
C TYR A 288 -13.21 0.74 14.56
N TYR A 289 -12.06 1.08 13.95
CA TYR A 289 -10.76 0.70 14.50
C TYR A 289 -10.51 1.30 15.88
N LYS A 290 -10.87 2.58 16.10
CA LYS A 290 -10.79 3.20 17.43
C LYS A 290 -11.69 2.49 18.44
N LYS A 291 -12.91 2.13 18.03
CA LYS A 291 -13.83 1.36 18.88
C LYS A 291 -13.26 -0.01 19.22
N ALA A 292 -12.61 -0.70 18.28
CA ALA A 292 -11.93 -1.97 18.54
C ALA A 292 -10.86 -1.83 19.65
N LEU A 293 -10.07 -0.75 19.62
CA LEU A 293 -9.05 -0.48 20.64
C LEU A 293 -9.62 -0.17 22.04
N THR A 294 -10.91 0.16 22.16
CA THR A 294 -11.55 0.28 23.50
C THR A 294 -11.79 -1.09 24.15
N PHE A 295 -11.93 -2.15 23.36
CA PHE A 295 -12.09 -3.52 23.84
C PHE A 295 -10.76 -4.24 23.99
N ASN A 296 -9.81 -4.02 23.07
CA ASN A 296 -8.45 -4.52 23.16
C ASN A 296 -7.44 -3.43 22.77
N TRP A 297 -6.90 -2.75 23.79
CA TRP A 297 -6.04 -1.57 23.62
C TRP A 297 -4.66 -1.87 23.05
N HIS A 298 -4.21 -3.13 23.07
CA HIS A 298 -2.91 -3.57 22.52
C HIS A 298 -3.09 -4.42 21.26
N TYR A 299 -4.22 -4.26 20.55
CA TYR A 299 -4.48 -5.00 19.31
C TYR A 299 -3.72 -4.40 18.11
N ALA A 300 -2.61 -5.03 17.75
CA ALA A 300 -1.70 -4.53 16.73
C ALA A 300 -2.33 -4.37 15.34
N ASP A 301 -3.23 -5.28 14.92
CA ASP A 301 -3.84 -5.21 13.58
C ASP A 301 -4.76 -3.99 13.43
N ALA A 302 -5.53 -3.65 14.48
CA ALA A 302 -6.34 -2.44 14.51
C ALA A 302 -5.46 -1.17 14.45
N MET A 303 -4.31 -1.17 15.12
CA MET A 303 -3.34 -0.07 15.05
C MET A 303 -2.72 0.04 13.66
N TYR A 304 -2.31 -1.08 13.06
CA TYR A 304 -1.79 -1.11 11.70
C TYR A 304 -2.82 -0.54 10.71
N ASN A 305 -4.07 -0.99 10.78
CA ASN A 305 -5.14 -0.52 9.90
C ASN A 305 -5.49 0.96 10.12
N LEU A 306 -5.39 1.47 11.35
CA LEU A 306 -5.44 2.92 11.63
C LEU A 306 -4.29 3.66 10.95
N GLY A 307 -3.08 3.12 11.03
CA GLY A 307 -1.90 3.66 10.35
C GLY A 307 -2.11 3.76 8.85
N VAL A 308 -2.67 2.70 8.23
CA VAL A 308 -3.04 2.67 6.80
C VAL A 308 -4.08 3.74 6.48
N ALA A 309 -5.18 3.80 7.24
CA ALA A 309 -6.25 4.77 7.00
C ALA A 309 -5.76 6.22 7.12
N TYR A 310 -4.95 6.55 8.13
CA TYR A 310 -4.35 7.89 8.24
C TYR A 310 -3.33 8.18 7.13
N GLY A 311 -2.60 7.16 6.67
CA GLY A 311 -1.70 7.26 5.52
C GLY A 311 -2.46 7.62 4.23
N GLU A 312 -3.60 6.97 3.97
CA GLU A 312 -4.49 7.26 2.84
C GLU A 312 -5.07 8.69 2.92
N MET A 313 -5.30 9.20 4.13
CA MET A 313 -5.70 10.61 4.36
C MET A 313 -4.52 11.62 4.29
N LEU A 314 -3.30 11.17 4.00
CA LEU A 314 -2.07 11.96 4.03
C LEU A 314 -1.75 12.57 5.41
N LYS A 315 -2.35 12.04 6.49
CA LYS A 315 -2.06 12.41 7.89
C LYS A 315 -0.88 11.60 8.41
N PHE A 316 0.29 11.80 7.78
CA PHE A 316 1.47 10.98 8.00
C PHE A 316 1.97 10.96 9.44
N ASP A 317 1.81 12.04 10.21
CA ASP A 317 2.20 12.05 11.64
C ASP A 317 1.40 11.03 12.45
N MET A 318 0.09 10.97 12.21
CA MET A 318 -0.78 9.99 12.86
C MET A 318 -0.48 8.57 12.36
N ALA A 319 -0.23 8.42 11.06
CA ALA A 319 0.14 7.13 10.48
C ALA A 319 1.40 6.55 11.14
N VAL A 320 2.44 7.38 11.32
CA VAL A 320 3.69 6.99 11.99
C VAL A 320 3.42 6.51 13.42
N VAL A 321 2.66 7.27 14.21
CA VAL A 321 2.32 6.89 15.60
C VAL A 321 1.67 5.51 15.63
N PHE A 322 0.68 5.26 14.79
CA PHE A 322 -0.06 4.00 14.81
C PHE A 322 0.74 2.82 14.25
N TYR A 323 1.60 3.03 13.26
CA TYR A 323 2.51 1.97 12.82
C TYR A 323 3.59 1.66 13.87
N GLU A 324 4.13 2.66 14.57
CA GLU A 324 5.09 2.44 15.65
C GLU A 324 4.45 1.68 16.82
N LEU A 325 3.20 1.99 17.17
CA LEU A 325 2.43 1.24 18.17
C LEU A 325 2.15 -0.20 17.70
N ALA A 326 1.71 -0.39 16.45
CA ALA A 326 1.48 -1.72 15.89
C ALA A 326 2.76 -2.58 15.95
N PHE A 327 3.91 -1.99 15.61
CA PHE A 327 5.19 -2.65 15.70
C PHE A 327 5.65 -2.92 17.14
N HIS A 328 5.35 -2.02 18.07
CA HIS A 328 5.66 -2.20 19.49
C HIS A 328 4.93 -3.41 20.09
N PHE A 329 3.63 -3.56 19.80
CA PHE A 329 2.84 -4.68 20.33
C PHE A 329 2.98 -5.96 19.49
N ASN A 330 3.32 -5.84 18.20
CA ASN A 330 3.63 -6.98 17.34
C ASN A 330 4.89 -6.70 16.49
N PRO A 331 6.09 -7.07 16.99
CA PRO A 331 7.34 -6.97 16.24
C PRO A 331 7.37 -7.82 14.95
N HIS A 332 6.39 -8.71 14.78
CA HIS A 332 6.23 -9.52 13.57
C HIS A 332 5.41 -8.85 12.46
N CYS A 333 4.74 -7.71 12.72
CA CYS A 333 4.01 -6.94 11.71
C CYS A 333 4.96 -6.28 10.69
N VAL A 334 5.27 -7.00 9.62
CA VAL A 334 6.23 -6.57 8.58
C VAL A 334 5.68 -5.44 7.73
N GLU A 335 4.36 -5.38 7.60
CA GLU A 335 3.62 -4.39 6.83
C GLU A 335 3.73 -3.00 7.47
N ALA A 336 3.62 -2.92 8.81
CA ALA A 336 3.82 -1.67 9.55
C ALA A 336 5.25 -1.13 9.38
N CYS A 337 6.26 -2.01 9.48
CA CYS A 337 7.66 -1.63 9.26
C CYS A 337 7.90 -1.11 7.84
N ASN A 338 7.35 -1.79 6.85
CA ASN A 338 7.46 -1.39 5.45
C ASN A 338 6.85 0.01 5.22
N ASN A 339 5.64 0.23 5.72
CA ASN A 339 4.94 1.52 5.55
C ASN A 339 5.64 2.65 6.32
N LEU A 340 6.17 2.38 7.53
CA LEU A 340 7.04 3.33 8.23
C LEU A 340 8.31 3.65 7.44
N GLY A 341 8.95 2.63 6.86
CA GLY A 341 10.15 2.81 6.04
C GLY A 341 9.90 3.74 4.86
N VAL A 342 8.76 3.60 4.19
CA VAL A 342 8.33 4.51 3.11
C VAL A 342 8.14 5.94 3.63
N ILE A 343 7.40 6.12 4.72
CA ILE A 343 7.14 7.46 5.28
C ILE A 343 8.45 8.13 5.74
N TYR A 344 9.34 7.38 6.39
CA TYR A 344 10.63 7.91 6.83
C TYR A 344 11.55 8.26 5.65
N LYS A 345 11.52 7.50 4.56
CA LYS A 345 12.19 7.85 3.30
C LYS A 345 11.65 9.18 2.75
N ASP A 346 10.33 9.34 2.68
CA ASP A 346 9.71 10.55 2.14
C ASP A 346 9.97 11.79 3.04
N ARG A 347 10.25 11.57 4.34
CA ARG A 347 10.67 12.59 5.31
C ARG A 347 12.19 12.80 5.38
N ASP A 348 12.97 12.20 4.49
CA ASP A 348 14.44 12.30 4.44
C ASP A 348 15.14 11.78 5.71
N ASN A 349 14.46 10.93 6.49
CA ASN A 349 15.03 10.24 7.66
C ASN A 349 15.51 8.85 7.25
N LEU A 350 16.57 8.82 6.45
CA LEU A 350 17.08 7.60 5.81
C LEU A 350 17.57 6.56 6.83
N ASP A 351 18.09 6.98 7.98
CA ASP A 351 18.59 6.09 9.02
C ASP A 351 17.47 5.24 9.64
N LYS A 352 16.34 5.87 9.98
CA LYS A 352 15.16 5.15 10.47
C LYS A 352 14.55 4.26 9.39
N ALA A 353 14.51 4.72 8.14
CA ALA A 353 13.99 3.93 7.03
C ALA A 353 14.79 2.63 6.81
N MET A 354 16.12 2.70 6.92
CA MET A 354 16.99 1.51 6.83
C MET A 354 16.79 0.56 8.00
N ALA A 355 16.72 1.07 9.24
CA ALA A 355 16.57 0.25 10.44
C ALA A 355 15.29 -0.60 10.45
N LEU A 356 14.22 -0.09 9.83
CA LEU A 356 12.92 -0.75 9.75
C LEU A 356 12.80 -1.76 8.59
N SER A 357 13.77 -1.79 7.67
CA SER A 357 13.72 -2.62 6.46
C SER A 357 14.43 -3.98 6.59
N ILE A 358 14.84 -4.39 7.80
CA ILE A 358 15.79 -5.51 8.06
C ILE A 358 15.14 -6.93 8.04
N LYS A 359 13.92 -7.13 7.52
CA LYS A 359 13.34 -8.50 7.44
C LYS A 359 13.87 -9.22 6.17
N PRO A 360 14.69 -10.30 6.28
CA PRO A 360 15.47 -10.82 5.15
C PRO A 360 14.70 -11.42 3.97
N ASN A 361 13.38 -11.63 4.05
CA ASN A 361 12.59 -12.33 3.03
C ASN A 361 11.29 -11.63 2.63
N PHE A 362 11.11 -10.34 2.94
CA PHE A 362 9.91 -9.59 2.55
C PHE A 362 10.23 -8.69 1.34
N SER A 363 9.66 -9.02 0.18
CA SER A 363 9.99 -8.39 -1.10
C SER A 363 9.81 -6.86 -1.08
N GLN A 364 8.77 -6.36 -0.43
CA GLN A 364 8.46 -4.93 -0.35
C GLN A 364 9.50 -4.18 0.47
N SER A 365 9.90 -4.71 1.64
CA SER A 365 10.97 -4.10 2.46
C SER A 365 12.32 -4.11 1.76
N LEU A 366 12.66 -5.22 1.09
CA LEU A 366 13.92 -5.34 0.33
C LEU A 366 13.95 -4.33 -0.84
N ASN A 367 12.85 -4.20 -1.58
CA ASN A 367 12.72 -3.20 -2.64
C ASN A 367 12.82 -1.77 -2.07
N ASN A 368 12.14 -1.46 -0.98
CA ASN A 368 12.20 -0.15 -0.34
C ASN A 368 13.61 0.19 0.17
N LEU A 369 14.32 -0.78 0.73
CA LEU A 369 15.73 -0.62 1.10
C LEU A 369 16.60 -0.36 -0.14
N GLY A 370 16.33 -1.05 -1.24
CA GLY A 370 16.94 -0.80 -2.54
C GLY A 370 16.74 0.64 -3.00
N VAL A 371 15.51 1.15 -2.94
CA VAL A 371 15.20 2.55 -3.28
C VAL A 371 15.94 3.54 -2.38
N VAL A 372 16.02 3.27 -1.06
CA VAL A 372 16.81 4.10 -0.13
C VAL A 372 18.29 4.12 -0.51
N TYR A 373 18.88 2.97 -0.85
CA TYR A 373 20.26 2.92 -1.33
C TYR A 373 20.46 3.65 -2.67
N THR A 374 19.47 3.61 -3.58
CA THR A 374 19.49 4.42 -4.80
C THR A 374 19.53 5.92 -4.50
N VAL A 375 18.74 6.38 -3.53
CA VAL A 375 18.76 7.80 -3.09
C VAL A 375 20.13 8.18 -2.52
N GLN A 376 20.72 7.31 -1.69
CA GLN A 376 22.08 7.47 -1.12
C GLN A 376 23.22 7.35 -2.15
N GLY A 377 22.94 6.92 -3.39
CA GLY A 377 23.95 6.68 -4.41
C GLY A 377 24.75 5.39 -4.24
N LYS A 378 24.31 4.47 -3.36
CA LYS A 378 24.93 3.15 -3.15
C LYS A 378 24.36 2.14 -4.15
N MET A 379 24.75 2.26 -5.42
CA MET A 379 24.08 1.55 -6.52
C MET A 379 24.22 0.02 -6.42
N ASP A 380 25.38 -0.52 -6.05
CA ASP A 380 25.55 -1.98 -5.92
C ASP A 380 24.69 -2.57 -4.80
N ALA A 381 24.63 -1.87 -3.67
CA ALA A 381 23.77 -2.25 -2.55
C ALA A 381 22.29 -2.17 -2.96
N ALA A 382 21.91 -1.13 -3.71
CA ALA A 382 20.56 -0.98 -4.24
C ALA A 382 20.17 -2.15 -5.16
N ALA A 383 21.02 -2.47 -6.15
CA ALA A 383 20.81 -3.58 -7.08
C ALA A 383 20.64 -4.90 -6.31
N SER A 384 21.55 -5.18 -5.38
CA SER A 384 21.51 -6.42 -4.58
C SER A 384 20.21 -6.55 -3.79
N MET A 385 19.70 -5.47 -3.18
CA MET A 385 18.45 -5.54 -2.42
C MET A 385 17.23 -5.71 -3.32
N ILE A 386 17.17 -5.02 -4.47
CA ILE A 386 16.08 -5.15 -5.43
C ILE A 386 16.08 -6.55 -6.07
N GLU A 387 17.24 -7.09 -6.42
CA GLU A 387 17.37 -8.46 -6.93
C GLU A 387 16.92 -9.50 -5.91
N LYS A 388 17.27 -9.32 -4.63
CA LYS A 388 16.75 -10.18 -3.55
C LYS A 388 15.23 -10.05 -3.40
N ALA A 389 14.66 -8.85 -3.59
CA ALA A 389 13.21 -8.67 -3.61
C ALA A 389 12.55 -9.45 -4.75
N ILE A 390 13.16 -9.46 -5.93
CA ILE A 390 12.70 -10.22 -7.11
C ILE A 390 12.83 -11.72 -6.88
N VAL A 391 13.92 -12.19 -6.27
CA VAL A 391 14.09 -13.62 -5.92
C VAL A 391 13.05 -14.05 -4.88
N ALA A 392 12.74 -13.20 -3.90
CA ALA A 392 11.72 -13.48 -2.89
C ALA A 392 10.30 -13.49 -3.49
N ASN A 393 10.01 -12.60 -4.45
CA ASN A 393 8.75 -12.57 -5.17
C ASN A 393 8.95 -12.19 -6.66
N PRO A 394 9.03 -13.19 -7.57
CA PRO A 394 9.21 -12.95 -9.00
C PRO A 394 8.03 -12.25 -9.69
N SER A 395 6.87 -12.16 -9.02
CA SER A 395 5.68 -11.44 -9.51
C SER A 395 5.58 -10.01 -8.97
N TYR A 396 6.58 -9.52 -8.24
CA TYR A 396 6.55 -8.17 -7.70
C TYR A 396 6.96 -7.12 -8.76
N ALA A 397 5.98 -6.64 -9.51
CA ALA A 397 6.17 -5.71 -10.64
C ALA A 397 7.00 -4.45 -10.27
N GLU A 398 6.72 -3.83 -9.12
CA GLU A 398 7.39 -2.58 -8.72
C GLU A 398 8.90 -2.73 -8.52
N ALA A 399 9.38 -3.91 -8.13
CA ALA A 399 10.81 -4.17 -8.02
C ALA A 399 11.51 -4.11 -9.39
N TYR A 400 10.88 -4.59 -10.45
CA TYR A 400 11.41 -4.47 -11.81
C TYR A 400 11.43 -3.02 -12.30
N ASN A 401 10.40 -2.22 -11.98
CA ASN A 401 10.42 -0.78 -12.27
C ASN A 401 11.60 -0.08 -11.58
N ASN A 402 11.82 -0.32 -10.29
CA ASN A 402 12.91 0.29 -9.54
C ASN A 402 14.29 -0.20 -10.02
N LEU A 403 14.40 -1.46 -10.42
CA LEU A 403 15.61 -2.00 -11.05
C LEU A 403 15.91 -1.28 -12.38
N GLY A 404 14.88 -1.06 -13.20
CA GLY A 404 15.01 -0.30 -14.45
C GLY A 404 15.47 1.14 -14.22
N VAL A 405 14.94 1.82 -13.19
CA VAL A 405 15.40 3.16 -12.77
C VAL A 405 16.88 3.14 -12.39
N LEU A 406 17.30 2.15 -11.62
CA LEU A 406 18.70 2.00 -11.22
C LEU A 406 19.63 1.78 -12.43
N TYR A 407 19.23 0.92 -13.38
CA TYR A 407 20.00 0.68 -14.60
C TYR A 407 20.06 1.92 -15.50
N ARG A 408 18.96 2.66 -15.64
CA ARG A 408 18.92 3.93 -16.40
C ARG A 408 19.89 4.94 -15.78
N ASP A 409 19.83 5.12 -14.46
CA ASP A 409 20.71 6.05 -13.76
C ASP A 409 22.18 5.59 -13.88
N ALA A 410 22.45 4.28 -13.93
CA ALA A 410 23.78 3.74 -14.18
C ALA A 410 24.24 3.81 -15.66
N GLY A 411 23.41 4.30 -16.58
CA GLY A 411 23.70 4.39 -18.02
C GLY A 411 23.45 3.12 -18.84
N ASN A 412 22.94 2.05 -18.21
CA ASN A 412 22.64 0.78 -18.89
C ASN A 412 21.22 0.80 -19.46
N ILE A 413 21.00 1.53 -20.56
CA ILE A 413 19.64 1.77 -21.08
C ILE A 413 18.96 0.47 -21.56
N SER A 414 19.68 -0.45 -22.20
CA SER A 414 19.09 -1.73 -22.66
C SER A 414 18.51 -2.53 -21.50
N MET A 415 19.30 -2.72 -20.43
CA MET A 415 18.86 -3.41 -19.21
C MET A 415 17.69 -2.67 -18.53
N ALA A 416 17.67 -1.34 -18.59
CA ALA A 416 16.57 -0.55 -18.06
C ALA A 416 15.26 -0.83 -18.81
N VAL A 417 15.30 -0.82 -20.15
CA VAL A 417 14.14 -1.12 -21.00
C VAL A 417 13.64 -2.55 -20.75
N GLU A 418 14.53 -3.54 -20.68
CA GLU A 418 14.18 -4.94 -20.38
C GLU A 418 13.49 -5.06 -19.01
N ALA A 419 14.00 -4.39 -17.99
CA ALA A 419 13.39 -4.39 -16.65
C ALA A 419 11.99 -3.73 -16.66
N TYR A 420 11.80 -2.63 -17.37
CA TYR A 420 10.48 -2.01 -17.52
C TYR A 420 9.50 -2.90 -18.31
N GLU A 421 9.96 -3.57 -19.35
CA GLU A 421 9.14 -4.53 -20.10
C GLU A 421 8.75 -5.73 -19.24
N ARG A 422 9.66 -6.20 -18.37
CA ARG A 422 9.33 -7.25 -17.42
C ARG A 422 8.28 -6.79 -16.41
N CYS A 423 8.38 -5.57 -15.90
CA CYS A 423 7.35 -4.95 -15.06
C CYS A 423 5.99 -4.93 -15.78
N LEU A 424 5.96 -4.43 -17.02
CA LEU A 424 4.74 -4.33 -17.83
C LEU A 424 4.17 -5.69 -18.25
N SER A 425 4.98 -6.75 -18.29
CA SER A 425 4.48 -8.11 -18.53
C SER A 425 3.71 -8.68 -17.32
N ILE A 426 3.98 -8.17 -16.12
CA ILE A 426 3.35 -8.59 -14.86
C ILE A 426 2.17 -7.68 -14.53
N ASP A 427 2.39 -6.36 -14.62
CA ASP A 427 1.39 -5.32 -14.44
C ASP A 427 1.34 -4.43 -15.69
N PRO A 428 0.49 -4.77 -16.68
CA PRO A 428 0.38 -4.02 -17.93
C PRO A 428 0.00 -2.55 -17.73
N ASP A 429 -0.69 -2.20 -16.64
CA ASP A 429 -1.19 -0.86 -16.37
C ASP A 429 -0.29 -0.07 -15.39
N SER A 430 0.91 -0.60 -15.09
CA SER A 430 1.92 0.11 -14.29
C SER A 430 2.30 1.44 -14.94
N ARG A 431 1.76 2.54 -14.38
CA ARG A 431 2.00 3.90 -14.84
C ARG A 431 3.49 4.23 -14.88
N ASN A 432 4.21 3.97 -13.77
CA ASN A 432 5.62 4.34 -13.64
C ASN A 432 6.49 3.59 -14.66
N ALA A 433 6.31 2.28 -14.81
CA ALA A 433 7.10 1.49 -15.74
C ALA A 433 6.85 1.89 -17.20
N GLY A 434 5.59 2.13 -17.57
CA GLY A 434 5.22 2.60 -18.90
C GLY A 434 5.91 3.93 -19.26
N GLN A 435 5.81 4.93 -18.39
CA GLN A 435 6.40 6.26 -18.61
C GLN A 435 7.94 6.21 -18.59
N ASN A 436 8.53 5.48 -17.64
CA ASN A 436 9.98 5.30 -17.56
C ASN A 436 10.55 4.58 -18.79
N ARG A 437 9.83 3.58 -19.33
CA ARG A 437 10.19 2.92 -20.59
C ARG A 437 10.20 3.90 -21.75
N LEU A 438 9.16 4.72 -21.90
CA LEU A 438 9.08 5.74 -22.96
C LEU A 438 10.23 6.74 -22.84
N LEU A 439 10.54 7.22 -21.64
CA LEU A 439 11.71 8.08 -21.41
C LEU A 439 13.01 7.37 -21.79
N ALA A 440 13.21 6.12 -21.37
CA ALA A 440 14.43 5.37 -21.64
C ALA A 440 14.69 5.15 -23.15
N LEU A 441 13.63 4.89 -23.93
CA LEU A 441 13.75 4.68 -25.37
C LEU A 441 14.26 5.93 -26.12
N ASN A 442 14.07 7.14 -25.59
CA ASN A 442 14.60 8.37 -26.20
C ASN A 442 16.14 8.43 -26.16
N TYR A 443 16.81 7.71 -25.26
CA TYR A 443 18.28 7.72 -25.20
C TYR A 443 18.94 6.92 -26.32
N ILE A 444 18.23 5.96 -26.91
CA ILE A 444 18.78 5.01 -27.89
C ILE A 444 18.16 5.13 -29.28
N ASN A 445 17.00 5.79 -29.42
CA ASN A 445 16.31 5.89 -30.69
C ASN A 445 16.80 7.13 -31.48
N GLU A 446 17.30 6.88 -32.68
CA GLU A 446 17.80 7.91 -33.62
C GLU A 446 16.78 8.24 -34.73
N GLY A 447 15.48 7.96 -34.54
CA GLY A 447 14.42 8.31 -35.50
C GLY A 447 14.47 7.56 -36.83
N THR A 448 15.04 6.34 -36.85
CA THR A 448 15.11 5.52 -38.07
C THR A 448 13.80 4.79 -38.39
N ASP A 449 12.94 4.61 -37.39
CA ASP A 449 11.62 3.99 -37.51
C ASP A 449 10.59 4.67 -36.59
N ASP A 450 9.31 4.27 -36.72
CA ASP A 450 8.21 4.85 -35.96
C ASP A 450 7.93 4.12 -34.63
N LYS A 451 8.76 3.13 -34.22
CA LYS A 451 8.45 2.28 -33.06
C LYS A 451 8.31 3.07 -31.76
N LEU A 452 9.13 4.11 -31.59
CA LEU A 452 9.04 4.98 -30.43
C LEU A 452 7.73 5.77 -30.44
N TYR A 453 7.31 6.28 -31.59
CA TYR A 453 6.02 6.96 -31.74
C TYR A 453 4.86 6.00 -31.44
N ASP A 454 4.89 4.78 -31.99
CA ASP A 454 3.84 3.78 -31.77
C ASP A 454 3.73 3.39 -30.29
N ALA A 455 4.87 3.26 -29.59
CA ALA A 455 4.89 3.01 -28.15
C ALA A 455 4.23 4.14 -27.34
N HIS A 456 4.47 5.40 -27.70
CA HIS A 456 3.81 6.54 -27.06
C HIS A 456 2.31 6.56 -27.36
N ARG A 457 1.92 6.35 -28.63
CA ARG A 457 0.53 6.35 -29.08
C ARG A 457 -0.28 5.28 -28.36
N GLU A 458 0.23 4.05 -28.26
CA GLU A 458 -0.49 2.97 -27.58
C GLU A 458 -0.57 3.21 -26.07
N TRP A 459 0.51 3.69 -25.43
CA TRP A 459 0.47 4.09 -24.03
C TRP A 459 -0.62 5.14 -23.79
N GLY A 460 -0.67 6.20 -24.59
CA GLY A 460 -1.63 7.29 -24.43
C GLY A 460 -3.07 6.83 -24.65
N ARG A 461 -3.31 5.95 -25.63
CA ARG A 461 -4.63 5.34 -25.88
C ARG A 461 -5.13 4.55 -24.68
N ARG A 462 -4.26 3.73 -24.07
CA ARG A 462 -4.59 2.93 -22.88
C ARG A 462 -4.78 3.81 -21.65
N PHE A 463 -3.84 4.71 -21.39
CA PHE A 463 -3.85 5.60 -20.23
C PHE A 463 -5.09 6.50 -20.21
N MET A 464 -5.51 7.02 -21.36
CA MET A 464 -6.72 7.87 -21.47
C MET A 464 -8.00 7.16 -21.02
N ARG A 465 -8.10 5.82 -21.13
CA ARG A 465 -9.29 5.05 -20.71
C ARG A 465 -9.50 5.02 -19.21
N LEU A 466 -8.44 5.29 -18.43
CA LEU A 466 -8.49 5.31 -16.97
C LEU A 466 -9.20 6.57 -16.42
N TYR A 467 -9.44 7.56 -17.27
CA TYR A 467 -10.01 8.86 -16.89
C TYR A 467 -11.29 9.14 -17.67
N GLN A 468 -12.36 9.48 -16.95
CA GLN A 468 -13.56 9.99 -17.58
C GLN A 468 -13.29 11.40 -18.12
N GLN A 469 -13.55 11.57 -19.42
CA GLN A 469 -13.32 12.84 -20.08
C GLN A 469 -14.50 13.79 -19.86
N TYR A 470 -14.19 15.06 -19.62
CA TYR A 470 -15.21 16.10 -19.69
C TYR A 470 -15.66 16.32 -21.13
N THR A 471 -16.92 16.73 -21.31
CA THR A 471 -17.55 16.92 -22.62
C THR A 471 -18.20 18.30 -22.77
N SER A 472 -18.16 19.16 -21.74
CA SER A 472 -18.72 20.52 -21.76
C SER A 472 -17.93 21.51 -20.91
N TRP A 473 -17.94 22.78 -21.32
CA TRP A 473 -17.24 23.89 -20.67
C TRP A 473 -18.10 25.17 -20.72
N ASP A 474 -17.66 26.27 -20.10
CA ASP A 474 -18.44 27.53 -20.01
C ASP A 474 -17.60 28.79 -20.39
N ASN A 475 -16.43 28.62 -21.00
CA ASN A 475 -15.54 29.73 -21.35
C ASN A 475 -16.09 30.51 -22.56
N PRO A 476 -16.15 31.86 -22.51
CA PRO A 476 -16.65 32.66 -23.64
C PRO A 476 -15.68 32.65 -24.83
N LYS A 477 -16.19 32.44 -26.05
CA LYS A 477 -15.41 32.40 -27.31
C LYS A 477 -15.26 33.78 -27.96
N ASP A 478 -14.67 34.72 -27.23
CA ASP A 478 -14.24 36.01 -27.80
C ASP A 478 -12.76 35.89 -28.24
N PRO A 479 -12.43 36.04 -29.54
CA PRO A 479 -11.05 35.91 -30.02
C PRO A 479 -10.05 36.89 -29.41
N GLU A 480 -10.50 38.05 -28.92
CA GLU A 480 -9.62 39.15 -28.49
C GLU A 480 -9.66 39.43 -26.98
N ARG A 481 -10.49 38.70 -26.21
CA ARG A 481 -10.52 38.87 -24.75
C ARG A 481 -9.18 38.49 -24.08
N PRO A 482 -8.93 38.98 -22.84
CA PRO A 482 -7.86 38.45 -22.01
C PRO A 482 -7.97 36.93 -21.82
N LEU A 483 -6.83 36.24 -21.91
CA LEU A 483 -6.73 34.79 -21.75
C LEU A 483 -6.28 34.44 -20.34
N VAL A 484 -6.74 33.30 -19.85
CA VAL A 484 -6.27 32.68 -18.60
C VAL A 484 -5.38 31.50 -18.96
N ILE A 485 -4.09 31.59 -18.60
CA ILE A 485 -3.08 30.57 -18.91
C ILE A 485 -2.77 29.77 -17.64
N GLY A 486 -2.96 28.47 -17.69
CA GLY A 486 -2.63 27.54 -16.61
C GLY A 486 -1.28 26.86 -16.88
N TYR A 487 -0.34 26.89 -15.93
CA TYR A 487 0.89 26.09 -16.00
C TYR A 487 0.88 25.02 -14.92
N ILE A 488 1.02 23.75 -15.30
CA ILE A 488 1.01 22.60 -14.37
C ILE A 488 2.34 21.86 -14.41
N SER A 489 2.97 21.70 -13.23
CA SER A 489 4.27 21.03 -13.10
C SER A 489 4.58 20.67 -11.64
N PRO A 490 5.33 19.57 -11.38
CA PRO A 490 5.98 19.32 -10.11
C PRO A 490 7.33 20.05 -9.97
N ASP A 491 7.81 20.74 -11.01
CA ASP A 491 9.21 21.15 -11.14
C ASP A 491 9.47 22.63 -10.83
N TYR A 492 8.62 23.26 -10.01
CA TYR A 492 8.79 24.64 -9.54
C TYR A 492 9.78 24.76 -8.37
N PHE A 493 10.89 24.04 -8.41
CA PHE A 493 12.01 24.11 -7.47
C PHE A 493 13.32 24.17 -8.27
N THR A 494 14.50 24.08 -7.64
CA THR A 494 15.80 24.04 -8.34
C THR A 494 15.92 22.75 -9.17
N HIS A 495 15.37 22.83 -10.37
CA HIS A 495 15.25 21.77 -11.36
C HIS A 495 15.43 22.35 -12.78
N SER A 496 15.76 21.50 -13.76
CA SER A 496 16.01 21.91 -15.15
C SER A 496 14.88 22.76 -15.77
N VAL A 497 13.62 22.33 -15.60
CA VAL A 497 12.42 23.04 -16.13
C VAL A 497 12.29 24.46 -15.55
N SER A 498 12.67 24.63 -14.28
CA SER A 498 12.51 25.88 -13.55
C SER A 498 13.23 27.06 -14.21
N TYR A 499 14.37 26.82 -14.85
CA TYR A 499 15.17 27.86 -15.49
C TYR A 499 14.50 28.44 -16.74
N PHE A 500 13.51 27.76 -17.30
CA PHE A 500 12.86 28.19 -18.53
C PHE A 500 11.43 28.68 -18.31
N ILE A 501 10.68 28.04 -17.41
CA ILE A 501 9.35 28.51 -17.02
C ILE A 501 9.40 29.86 -16.31
N GLU A 502 10.55 30.25 -15.75
CA GLU A 502 10.71 31.57 -15.12
C GLU A 502 10.41 32.72 -16.09
N ALA A 503 10.73 32.59 -17.38
CA ALA A 503 10.51 33.64 -18.38
C ALA A 503 9.02 34.03 -18.53
N PRO A 504 8.08 33.12 -18.87
CA PRO A 504 6.65 33.46 -18.95
C PRO A 504 6.07 33.91 -17.60
N LEU A 505 6.47 33.29 -16.48
CA LEU A 505 6.01 33.72 -15.15
C LEU A 505 6.42 35.17 -14.85
N ALA A 506 7.61 35.59 -15.28
CA ALA A 506 8.14 36.92 -15.05
C ALA A 506 7.66 37.97 -16.06
N HIS A 507 7.51 37.60 -17.34
CA HIS A 507 7.41 38.56 -18.44
C HIS A 507 6.05 38.62 -19.14
N HIS A 508 5.13 37.68 -18.88
CA HIS A 508 3.77 37.81 -19.43
C HIS A 508 3.12 39.15 -19.05
N ASN A 509 2.29 39.67 -19.95
CA ASN A 509 1.39 40.78 -19.68
C ASN A 509 0.13 40.26 -18.98
N TYR A 510 0.12 40.31 -17.65
CA TYR A 510 -0.96 39.74 -16.83
C TYR A 510 -2.31 40.45 -17.01
N ALA A 511 -2.35 41.64 -17.64
CA ALA A 511 -3.60 42.29 -18.01
C ALA A 511 -4.33 41.54 -19.14
N ASN A 512 -3.57 40.97 -20.08
CA ASN A 512 -4.10 40.26 -21.25
C ASN A 512 -3.94 38.73 -21.16
N TYR A 513 -3.03 38.24 -20.31
CA TYR A 513 -2.68 36.84 -20.12
C TYR A 513 -2.57 36.55 -18.62
N LYS A 514 -3.70 36.35 -17.95
CA LYS A 514 -3.75 36.05 -16.52
C LYS A 514 -3.16 34.67 -16.27
N VAL A 515 -2.14 34.59 -15.40
CA VAL A 515 -1.43 33.33 -15.12
C VAL A 515 -1.99 32.64 -13.87
N VAL A 516 -2.22 31.33 -13.98
CA VAL A 516 -2.53 30.42 -12.87
C VAL A 516 -1.50 29.30 -12.84
N VAL A 517 -0.86 29.09 -11.70
CA VAL A 517 0.14 28.04 -11.49
C VAL A 517 -0.44 26.92 -10.66
N TYR A 518 -0.34 25.69 -11.16
CA TYR A 518 -0.67 24.45 -10.47
C TYR A 518 0.62 23.72 -10.09
N SER A 519 1.08 23.94 -8.86
CA SER A 519 2.35 23.43 -8.33
C SER A 519 2.16 22.07 -7.67
N ALA A 520 2.74 21.02 -8.27
CA ALA A 520 2.81 19.68 -7.68
C ALA A 520 4.14 19.43 -6.94
N VAL A 521 4.82 20.49 -6.49
CA VAL A 521 6.10 20.42 -5.76
C VAL A 521 5.91 19.71 -4.42
N VAL A 522 6.72 18.68 -4.18
CA VAL A 522 6.73 17.91 -2.92
C VAL A 522 7.34 18.72 -1.79
N LYS A 523 8.53 19.29 -2.03
CA LYS A 523 9.31 20.07 -1.07
C LYS A 523 9.81 21.33 -1.76
N GLY A 524 9.21 22.47 -1.42
CA GLY A 524 9.60 23.77 -1.97
C GLY A 524 10.97 24.22 -1.47
N ASP A 525 11.70 24.91 -2.34
CA ASP A 525 12.96 25.57 -2.02
C ASP A 525 12.87 27.10 -2.19
N ALA A 526 14.01 27.79 -2.07
CA ALA A 526 14.06 29.25 -2.25
C ALA A 526 13.55 29.70 -3.63
N LYS A 527 13.73 28.90 -4.68
CA LYS A 527 13.23 29.21 -6.03
C LYS A 527 11.72 29.03 -6.11
N THR A 528 11.15 28.00 -5.47
CA THR A 528 9.68 27.85 -5.35
C THR A 528 9.05 29.08 -4.73
N ILE A 529 9.61 29.57 -3.61
CA ILE A 529 9.12 30.77 -2.91
C ILE A 529 9.19 31.98 -3.84
N ARG A 530 10.33 32.17 -4.52
CA ARG A 530 10.52 33.27 -5.49
C ARG A 530 9.50 33.25 -6.62
N PHE A 531 9.17 32.08 -7.17
CA PHE A 531 8.14 31.96 -8.21
C PHE A 531 6.75 32.31 -7.69
N ARG A 532 6.39 31.79 -6.51
CA ARG A 532 5.11 32.09 -5.86
C ARG A 532 4.94 33.59 -5.65
N GLU A 533 5.92 34.24 -5.04
CA GLU A 533 5.91 35.68 -4.80
C GLU A 533 5.80 36.48 -6.10
N LYS A 534 6.54 36.08 -7.14
CA LYS A 534 6.54 36.76 -8.44
C LYS A 534 5.16 36.69 -9.12
N VAL A 535 4.54 35.51 -9.12
CA VAL A 535 3.20 35.30 -9.70
C VAL A 535 2.15 36.09 -8.94
N LEU A 536 2.14 36.01 -7.61
CA LEU A 536 1.17 36.73 -6.78
C LEU A 536 1.32 38.25 -6.90
N LYS A 537 2.54 38.77 -6.92
CA LYS A 537 2.82 40.21 -7.07
C LYS A 537 2.30 40.79 -8.39
N LYS A 538 2.25 39.99 -9.46
CA LYS A 538 1.70 40.40 -10.75
C LYS A 538 0.19 40.18 -10.88
N GLY A 539 -0.48 39.69 -9.84
CA GLY A 539 -1.94 39.42 -9.84
C GLY A 539 -2.32 38.05 -10.40
N GLY A 540 -1.37 37.13 -10.53
CA GLY A 540 -1.63 35.73 -10.86
C GLY A 540 -2.09 34.91 -9.65
N ILE A 541 -2.38 33.63 -9.89
CA ILE A 541 -2.85 32.69 -8.88
C ILE A 541 -1.84 31.55 -8.73
N TRP A 542 -1.58 31.13 -7.49
CA TRP A 542 -0.74 29.98 -7.18
C TRP A 542 -1.52 28.94 -6.37
N LYS A 543 -1.62 27.72 -6.88
CA LYS A 543 -2.31 26.60 -6.25
C LYS A 543 -1.34 25.45 -6.01
N ASP A 544 -1.21 25.02 -4.76
CA ASP A 544 -0.45 23.82 -4.40
C ASP A 544 -1.36 22.59 -4.56
N ILE A 545 -0.97 21.67 -5.45
CA ILE A 545 -1.77 20.49 -5.85
C ILE A 545 -1.07 19.16 -5.57
N TYR A 546 0.04 19.17 -4.83
CA TYR A 546 0.71 17.94 -4.40
C TYR A 546 -0.25 17.12 -3.51
N GLY A 547 -0.36 15.82 -3.79
CA GLY A 547 -1.29 14.91 -3.09
C GLY A 547 -2.76 15.04 -3.48
N VAL A 548 -3.13 16.00 -4.34
CA VAL A 548 -4.50 16.14 -4.84
C VAL A 548 -4.73 15.18 -6.00
N ASP A 549 -5.84 14.44 -5.95
CA ASP A 549 -6.28 13.55 -7.04
C ASP A 549 -6.40 14.29 -8.37
N GLU A 550 -5.90 13.69 -9.45
CA GLU A 550 -5.83 14.33 -10.77
C GLU A 550 -7.20 14.72 -11.34
N LYS A 551 -8.30 14.03 -10.98
CA LYS A 551 -9.66 14.40 -11.40
C LYS A 551 -10.14 15.65 -10.65
N LYS A 552 -9.74 15.80 -9.39
CA LYS A 552 -10.00 17.04 -8.62
C LYS A 552 -9.17 18.19 -9.15
N VAL A 553 -7.89 17.98 -9.50
CA VAL A 553 -7.08 19.01 -10.17
C VAL A 553 -7.73 19.42 -11.50
N ALA A 554 -8.22 18.46 -12.29
CA ALA A 554 -8.96 18.73 -13.52
C ALA A 554 -10.23 19.58 -13.27
N SER A 555 -10.92 19.36 -12.14
CA SER A 555 -12.07 20.18 -11.73
C SER A 555 -11.66 21.62 -11.38
N MET A 556 -10.57 21.79 -10.63
CA MET A 556 -10.01 23.11 -10.30
C MET A 556 -9.65 23.90 -11.57
N VAL A 557 -9.05 23.24 -12.57
CA VAL A 557 -8.73 23.84 -13.87
C VAL A 557 -9.99 24.40 -14.56
N ARG A 558 -11.10 23.66 -14.50
CA ARG A 558 -12.38 24.10 -15.08
C ARG A 558 -12.98 25.27 -14.31
N GLU A 559 -12.99 25.20 -12.99
CA GLU A 559 -13.49 26.28 -12.10
C GLU A 559 -12.72 27.59 -12.29
N ASP A 560 -11.41 27.50 -12.52
CA ASP A 560 -10.56 28.65 -12.81
C ASP A 560 -10.74 29.22 -14.22
N LYS A 561 -11.55 28.56 -15.07
CA LYS A 561 -11.79 28.92 -16.47
C LYS A 561 -10.48 29.12 -17.24
N ILE A 562 -9.55 28.19 -17.07
CA ILE A 562 -8.31 28.18 -17.86
C ILE A 562 -8.66 28.09 -19.34
N ASP A 563 -8.03 28.90 -20.17
CA ASP A 563 -8.21 28.92 -21.63
C ASP A 563 -7.14 28.12 -22.35
N ILE A 564 -5.92 28.12 -21.81
CA ILE A 564 -4.80 27.32 -22.31
C ILE A 564 -4.13 26.68 -21.10
N LEU A 565 -4.14 25.36 -21.02
CA LEU A 565 -3.44 24.59 -19.99
C LEU A 565 -2.14 24.03 -20.58
N VAL A 566 -1.01 24.41 -19.99
CA VAL A 566 0.34 24.06 -20.42
C VAL A 566 0.95 23.10 -19.39
N GLU A 567 1.20 21.88 -19.84
CA GLU A 567 1.86 20.81 -19.09
C GLU A 567 3.36 20.84 -19.35
N LEU A 568 4.17 20.80 -18.29
CA LEU A 568 5.61 21.10 -18.36
C LEU A 568 6.54 19.92 -18.09
N THR A 569 6.03 18.68 -18.03
CA THR A 569 6.76 17.55 -17.44
C THR A 569 6.81 16.33 -18.37
N GLY A 570 5.73 16.05 -19.09
CA GLY A 570 5.57 14.86 -19.94
C GLY A 570 5.79 13.55 -19.17
N HIS A 571 6.55 12.61 -19.74
CA HIS A 571 6.79 11.28 -19.14
C HIS A 571 7.88 11.24 -18.06
N THR A 572 8.18 12.38 -17.42
CA THR A 572 9.11 12.44 -16.30
C THR A 572 8.40 12.36 -14.94
N ALA A 573 9.15 12.25 -13.85
CA ALA A 573 8.62 11.89 -12.53
C ALA A 573 7.54 12.86 -12.03
N ASN A 574 6.53 12.34 -11.31
CA ASN A 574 5.45 13.12 -10.68
C ASN A 574 4.61 13.99 -11.64
N ASN A 575 4.63 13.70 -12.94
CA ASN A 575 3.80 14.38 -13.93
C ASN A 575 2.31 14.38 -13.58
N LYS A 576 1.57 15.24 -14.27
CA LYS A 576 0.11 15.38 -14.12
C LYS A 576 -0.62 15.06 -15.43
N LEU A 577 -0.09 14.12 -16.21
CA LEU A 577 -0.71 13.68 -17.46
C LEU A 577 -2.11 13.08 -17.25
N GLY A 578 -2.45 12.57 -16.05
CA GLY A 578 -3.80 12.14 -15.73
C GLY A 578 -4.79 13.31 -15.65
N THR A 579 -4.35 14.48 -15.19
CA THR A 579 -5.14 15.73 -15.31
C THR A 579 -5.38 16.03 -16.77
N MET A 580 -4.37 15.85 -17.63
CA MET A 580 -4.49 16.07 -19.07
C MET A 580 -5.43 15.04 -19.73
N ALA A 581 -5.43 13.80 -19.26
CA ALA A 581 -6.26 12.70 -19.77
C ALA A 581 -7.75 12.86 -19.43
N CYS A 582 -8.07 13.50 -18.28
CA CYS A 582 -9.44 13.92 -17.96
C CYS A 582 -9.99 14.91 -18.97
N ARG A 583 -9.13 15.49 -19.80
CA ARG A 583 -9.50 16.50 -20.78
C ARG A 583 -10.31 17.61 -20.08
N PRO A 584 -9.80 18.30 -19.04
CA PRO A 584 -10.48 19.46 -18.42
C PRO A 584 -10.68 20.62 -19.39
N ALA A 585 -10.39 20.42 -20.66
CA ALA A 585 -10.06 21.32 -21.74
C ALA A 585 -10.13 20.46 -23.05
N PRO A 586 -10.61 20.86 -24.23
CA PRO A 586 -12.00 20.63 -24.65
C PRO A 586 -12.22 19.94 -26.00
N LEU A 587 -13.44 19.45 -26.30
CA LEU A 587 -13.97 19.16 -27.66
C LEU A 587 -15.49 19.08 -27.80
N GLN A 588 -15.92 19.41 -29.02
CA GLN A 588 -17.24 19.23 -29.62
C GLN A 588 -17.63 17.75 -29.86
N SER A 589 -18.81 17.35 -29.36
CA SER A 589 -19.52 16.12 -29.74
C SER A 589 -20.67 16.42 -30.73
N VAL A 590 -20.90 15.50 -31.67
CA VAL A 590 -22.04 15.44 -32.60
C VAL A 590 -22.69 14.08 -32.33
N ASN A 591 -23.83 13.98 -31.66
CA ASN A 591 -25.17 14.21 -32.19
C ASN A 591 -26.16 14.49 -31.04
N VAL A 592 -26.48 15.76 -30.80
CA VAL A 592 -27.82 16.35 -30.71
C VAL A 592 -27.55 17.86 -30.62
N THR A 593 -27.95 18.59 -31.66
CA THR A 593 -28.24 20.03 -31.67
C THR A 593 -27.38 20.94 -30.77
N LEU A 594 -26.40 21.61 -31.40
CA LEU A 594 -25.84 22.91 -31.02
C LEU A 594 -25.59 23.16 -29.53
N VAL A 595 -24.32 23.09 -29.08
CA VAL A 595 -23.71 24.01 -28.11
C VAL A 595 -22.23 23.64 -27.92
N LEU A 596 -21.34 24.62 -28.14
CA LEU A 596 -19.87 24.58 -28.24
C LEU A 596 -19.23 25.33 -27.07
N HIS A 597 -18.36 24.74 -26.25
CA HIS A 597 -17.65 25.52 -25.22
C HIS A 597 -16.38 24.80 -24.78
N ASP A 598 -15.19 25.43 -24.71
CA ASP A 598 -13.93 24.65 -24.79
C ASP A 598 -12.62 25.47 -24.31
N ALA A 599 -11.51 24.88 -23.77
CA ALA A 599 -10.13 25.43 -23.44
C ALA A 599 -8.80 24.69 -23.91
N ILE A 600 -7.89 25.18 -24.75
CA ILE A 600 -6.76 24.43 -25.40
C ILE A 600 -5.73 23.71 -24.47
N MET A 601 -5.28 22.49 -24.83
CA MET A 601 -4.27 21.71 -24.10
C MET A 601 -2.89 21.70 -24.79
N VAL A 602 -1.83 22.03 -24.06
CA VAL A 602 -0.48 22.18 -24.59
C VAL A 602 0.54 21.43 -23.74
N THR A 603 1.56 20.83 -24.36
CA THR A 603 2.77 20.35 -23.67
C THR A 603 3.99 21.16 -24.10
N TRP A 604 4.88 21.46 -23.16
CA TRP A 604 6.10 22.20 -23.41
C TRP A 604 7.22 21.78 -22.45
N ILE A 605 8.44 21.69 -22.99
CA ILE A 605 9.75 21.68 -22.32
C ILE A 605 10.21 20.48 -21.48
N GLY A 606 9.37 19.88 -20.64
CA GLY A 606 9.82 18.85 -19.69
C GLY A 606 10.19 17.51 -20.33
N TYR A 607 9.73 17.29 -21.56
CA TYR A 607 9.88 16.02 -22.26
C TYR A 607 10.22 16.23 -23.74
N PRO A 608 11.24 15.52 -24.29
CA PRO A 608 11.78 15.80 -25.61
C PRO A 608 10.99 15.14 -26.76
N ASN A 609 9.81 14.57 -26.50
CA ASN A 609 9.05 13.82 -27.49
C ASN A 609 7.54 14.02 -27.34
N THR A 610 6.74 13.35 -28.17
CA THR A 610 5.27 13.26 -28.02
C THR A 610 4.89 12.71 -26.65
N THR A 611 3.81 13.21 -26.04
CA THR A 611 3.22 12.58 -24.86
C THR A 611 2.47 11.30 -25.21
N GLY A 612 2.09 11.15 -26.49
CA GLY A 612 1.24 10.06 -26.95
C GLY A 612 -0.24 10.22 -26.60
N LEU A 613 -0.60 11.23 -25.82
CA LEU A 613 -1.93 11.41 -25.26
C LEU A 613 -2.84 12.17 -26.26
N PRO A 614 -3.92 11.56 -26.78
CA PRO A 614 -4.78 12.20 -27.79
C PRO A 614 -5.55 13.44 -27.31
N THR A 615 -5.55 13.72 -26.00
CA THR A 615 -6.21 14.90 -25.43
C THR A 615 -5.36 16.15 -25.51
N ILE A 616 -4.04 16.04 -25.74
CA ILE A 616 -3.14 17.20 -25.85
C ILE A 616 -3.14 17.70 -27.30
N ASP A 617 -3.45 18.97 -27.51
CA ASP A 617 -3.62 19.56 -28.85
C ASP A 617 -2.28 19.91 -29.49
N TYR A 618 -1.40 20.55 -28.72
CA TYR A 618 -0.20 21.19 -29.25
C TYR A 618 1.05 20.83 -28.45
N ARG A 619 2.17 20.73 -29.15
CA ARG A 619 3.52 20.67 -28.57
C ARG A 619 4.33 21.87 -29.04
N ILE A 620 4.84 22.65 -28.09
CA ILE A 620 5.67 23.82 -28.39
C ILE A 620 7.11 23.38 -28.68
N THR A 621 7.64 23.85 -29.81
CA THR A 621 9.00 23.61 -30.30
C THR A 621 9.48 24.83 -31.12
N ASP A 622 10.56 24.70 -31.88
CA ASP A 622 11.02 25.68 -32.88
C ASP A 622 11.49 25.01 -34.17
N SER A 623 11.84 25.82 -35.17
CA SER A 623 12.23 25.34 -36.49
C SER A 623 13.61 24.67 -36.54
N GLN A 624 14.41 24.74 -35.49
CA GLN A 624 15.74 24.13 -35.43
C GLN A 624 15.65 22.76 -34.74
N ALA A 625 14.96 22.68 -33.61
CA ALA A 625 14.75 21.43 -32.89
C ALA A 625 13.83 20.49 -33.67
N ASP A 626 12.74 21.02 -34.24
CA ASP A 626 11.84 20.30 -35.14
C ASP A 626 11.68 21.06 -36.46
N PRO A 627 12.56 20.83 -37.46
CA PRO A 627 12.42 21.46 -38.77
C PRO A 627 11.04 21.22 -39.40
N PRO A 628 10.51 22.12 -40.24
CA PRO A 628 9.24 21.93 -40.96
C PRO A 628 9.14 20.59 -41.70
N GLU A 629 10.28 20.08 -42.17
CA GLU A 629 10.48 18.82 -42.88
C GLU A 629 10.75 17.61 -41.98
N THR A 630 10.64 17.75 -40.65
CA THR A 630 10.88 16.65 -39.71
C THR A 630 10.01 15.44 -40.05
N LYS A 631 10.61 14.26 -40.00
CA LYS A 631 9.92 12.97 -40.17
C LYS A 631 9.44 12.39 -38.84
N GLN A 632 9.88 12.95 -37.72
CA GLN A 632 9.44 12.50 -36.41
C GLN A 632 7.94 12.75 -36.24
N LYS A 633 7.20 11.69 -35.94
CA LYS A 633 5.76 11.75 -35.73
C LYS A 633 5.42 12.17 -34.31
N HIS A 634 4.35 12.95 -34.18
CA HIS A 634 3.79 13.39 -32.91
C HIS A 634 2.28 13.19 -32.90
N VAL A 635 1.73 12.94 -31.71
CA VAL A 635 0.28 12.97 -31.53
C VAL A 635 -0.17 14.42 -31.51
N GLU A 636 0.57 15.30 -30.86
CA GLU A 636 0.29 16.72 -30.83
C GLU A 636 0.61 17.41 -32.17
N GLU A 637 -0.10 18.49 -32.49
CA GLU A 637 0.32 19.38 -33.57
C GLU A 637 1.53 20.22 -33.11
N LEU A 638 2.62 20.18 -33.87
CA LEU A 638 3.83 20.94 -33.55
C LEU A 638 3.63 22.43 -33.80
N VAL A 639 3.86 23.24 -32.77
CA VAL A 639 3.85 24.70 -32.88
C VAL A 639 5.25 25.24 -32.69
N ARG A 640 5.76 25.86 -33.75
CA ARG A 640 7.12 26.41 -33.80
C ARG A 640 7.10 27.88 -33.38
N LEU A 641 7.76 28.20 -32.28
CA LEU A 641 7.99 29.58 -31.89
C LEU A 641 8.91 30.27 -32.91
N PRO A 642 8.78 31.59 -33.12
CA PRO A 642 9.51 32.31 -34.16
C PRO A 642 11.03 32.31 -33.93
N ASP A 643 11.46 32.37 -32.66
CA ASP A 643 12.87 32.35 -32.29
C ASP A 643 13.30 30.99 -31.74
N CYS A 644 13.56 30.89 -30.44
CA CYS A 644 13.92 29.64 -29.75
C CYS A 644 12.73 29.15 -28.94
N PHE A 645 12.55 27.82 -28.86
CA PHE A 645 11.52 27.23 -27.99
C PHE A 645 11.89 27.28 -26.50
N LEU A 646 13.12 27.67 -26.20
CA LEU A 646 13.71 27.78 -24.87
C LEU A 646 14.11 29.22 -24.57
N CYS A 647 13.85 29.67 -23.35
CA CYS A 647 14.40 30.91 -22.80
C CYS A 647 15.02 30.63 -21.44
N TYR A 648 16.33 30.53 -21.39
CA TYR A 648 17.11 30.25 -20.19
C TYR A 648 17.23 31.51 -19.32
N MET A 649 16.73 31.42 -18.09
CA MET A 649 16.90 32.43 -17.04
C MET A 649 18.01 31.98 -16.10
N PRO A 650 19.25 32.48 -16.27
CA PRO A 650 20.42 31.98 -15.53
C PRO A 650 20.28 32.19 -14.02
N SER A 651 20.90 31.29 -13.24
CA SER A 651 20.97 31.45 -11.79
C SER A 651 21.81 32.69 -11.42
N PRO A 652 21.36 33.53 -10.48
CA PRO A 652 22.18 34.59 -9.91
C PRO A 652 23.50 34.09 -9.27
N GLU A 653 23.56 32.80 -8.93
CA GLU A 653 24.71 32.18 -8.25
C GLU A 653 25.79 31.64 -9.20
N ALA A 654 25.68 31.86 -10.52
CA ALA A 654 26.62 31.31 -11.50
C ALA A 654 28.08 31.76 -11.33
N GLY A 655 28.34 32.85 -10.60
CA GLY A 655 29.69 33.39 -10.38
C GLY A 655 30.36 33.91 -11.66
N SER A 656 31.65 34.23 -11.62
CA SER A 656 32.42 34.77 -12.76
C SER A 656 32.87 33.69 -13.74
N VAL A 657 33.04 34.05 -15.02
CA VAL A 657 33.72 33.20 -16.01
C VAL A 657 35.23 33.19 -15.71
N SER A 658 35.82 32.00 -15.62
CA SER A 658 37.27 31.83 -15.50
C SER A 658 37.96 31.88 -16.87
N PRO A 659 39.27 32.20 -16.94
CA PRO A 659 40.07 31.91 -18.13
C PRO A 659 40.07 30.41 -18.49
N ALA A 660 40.47 30.08 -19.71
CA ALA A 660 40.55 28.69 -20.17
C ALA A 660 41.61 27.92 -19.36
N PRO A 661 41.26 26.80 -18.69
CA PRO A 661 42.21 26.03 -17.88
C PRO A 661 43.41 25.49 -18.68
N ALA A 662 43.28 25.29 -20.00
CA ALA A 662 44.40 24.91 -20.85
C ALA A 662 45.57 25.90 -20.82
N LEU A 663 45.33 27.19 -20.55
CA LEU A 663 46.37 28.20 -20.43
C LEU A 663 47.28 27.97 -19.21
N SER A 664 46.73 27.45 -18.11
CA SER A 664 47.51 27.18 -16.89
C SER A 664 48.01 25.74 -16.83
N ASN A 665 47.20 24.79 -17.29
CA ASN A 665 47.47 23.35 -17.13
C ASN A 665 48.33 22.78 -18.26
N GLY A 666 48.39 23.45 -19.42
CA GLY A 666 49.20 23.02 -20.57
C GLY A 666 48.58 21.88 -21.39
N PHE A 667 47.33 21.51 -21.12
CA PHE A 667 46.57 20.50 -21.88
C PHE A 667 45.10 20.89 -21.98
N ILE A 668 44.41 20.39 -23.01
CA ILE A 668 42.98 20.58 -23.21
C ILE A 668 42.19 19.64 -22.30
N THR A 669 41.17 20.16 -21.63
CA THR A 669 40.19 19.34 -20.89
C THR A 669 38.85 19.39 -21.59
N PHE A 670 38.43 18.26 -22.16
CA PHE A 670 37.07 18.05 -22.63
C PHE A 670 36.18 17.71 -21.44
N GLY A 671 34.88 18.03 -21.50
CA GLY A 671 33.98 17.62 -20.43
C GLY A 671 32.52 17.48 -20.83
N SER A 672 31.75 16.78 -19.99
CA SER A 672 30.30 16.69 -20.12
C SER A 672 29.66 16.48 -18.76
N PHE A 673 28.68 17.33 -18.42
CA PHE A 673 27.91 17.25 -17.18
C PHE A 673 26.50 16.67 -17.40
N ASN A 674 26.30 16.00 -18.53
CA ASN A 674 25.05 15.32 -18.86
C ASN A 674 24.81 14.09 -17.96
N ASN A 675 23.54 13.71 -17.82
CA ASN A 675 23.17 12.47 -17.14
C ASN A 675 23.77 11.27 -17.90
N LEU A 676 24.27 10.27 -17.18
CA LEU A 676 24.92 9.07 -17.71
C LEU A 676 24.00 8.31 -18.67
N ALA A 677 22.68 8.41 -18.49
CA ALA A 677 21.69 7.87 -19.41
C ALA A 677 21.84 8.40 -20.86
N LYS A 678 22.37 9.61 -21.05
CA LYS A 678 22.62 10.21 -22.37
C LYS A 678 23.97 9.82 -22.97
N ILE A 679 24.90 9.29 -22.16
CA ILE A 679 26.26 8.94 -22.59
C ILE A 679 26.24 7.47 -23.02
N THR A 680 25.70 7.24 -24.22
CA THR A 680 25.57 5.89 -24.79
C THR A 680 26.93 5.32 -25.22
N PRO A 681 27.04 4.00 -25.47
CA PRO A 681 28.27 3.41 -26.00
C PRO A 681 28.79 4.10 -27.27
N LYS A 682 27.87 4.55 -28.15
CA LYS A 682 28.19 5.28 -29.38
C LYS A 682 28.82 6.65 -29.09
N VAL A 683 28.28 7.39 -28.12
CA VAL A 683 28.87 8.66 -27.66
C VAL A 683 30.28 8.44 -27.12
N LEU A 684 30.49 7.43 -26.29
CA LEU A 684 31.82 7.11 -25.74
C LEU A 684 32.84 6.77 -26.83
N GLN A 685 32.42 6.05 -27.88
CA GLN A 685 33.29 5.76 -29.03
C GLN A 685 33.75 7.04 -29.73
N VAL A 686 32.84 7.99 -29.97
CA VAL A 686 33.17 9.26 -30.62
C VAL A 686 34.05 10.13 -29.73
N TRP A 687 33.76 10.21 -28.43
CA TRP A 687 34.60 10.93 -27.48
C TRP A 687 36.00 10.31 -27.38
N ALA A 688 36.10 8.98 -27.39
CA ALA A 688 37.40 8.30 -27.42
C ALA A 688 38.23 8.66 -28.65
N ARG A 689 37.60 8.76 -29.84
CA ARG A 689 38.27 9.23 -31.06
C ARG A 689 38.87 10.63 -30.89
N ILE A 690 38.15 11.56 -30.24
CA ILE A 690 38.64 12.91 -29.96
C ILE A 690 39.86 12.86 -29.04
N LEU A 691 39.74 12.17 -27.91
CA LEU A 691 40.82 12.11 -26.92
C LEU A 691 42.06 11.37 -27.42
N CYS A 692 41.90 10.34 -28.26
CA CYS A 692 43.03 9.67 -28.91
C CYS A 692 43.73 10.60 -29.92
N ALA A 693 42.98 11.47 -30.60
CA ALA A 693 43.52 12.42 -31.57
C ALA A 693 44.15 13.69 -30.95
N VAL A 694 43.82 14.03 -29.70
CA VAL A 694 44.46 15.12 -28.93
C VAL A 694 45.30 14.52 -27.79
N PRO A 695 46.61 14.30 -27.98
CA PRO A 695 47.49 13.76 -26.94
C PRO A 695 47.45 14.61 -25.66
N ASN A 696 47.60 13.97 -24.51
CA ASN A 696 47.58 14.59 -23.18
C ASN A 696 46.27 15.29 -22.76
N SER A 697 45.25 15.34 -23.63
CA SER A 697 43.95 15.91 -23.24
C SER A 697 43.27 15.07 -22.16
N ARG A 698 42.44 15.68 -21.34
CA ARG A 698 41.67 15.00 -20.29
C ARG A 698 40.17 15.03 -20.60
N LEU A 699 39.42 14.12 -19.99
CA LEU A 699 37.97 14.12 -20.00
C LEU A 699 37.44 14.24 -18.57
N VAL A 700 36.65 15.27 -18.30
CA VAL A 700 35.92 15.41 -17.04
C VAL A 700 34.43 15.11 -17.25
N VAL A 701 33.90 14.13 -16.52
CA VAL A 701 32.47 13.78 -16.58
C VAL A 701 31.87 13.92 -15.20
N LYS A 702 30.78 14.68 -15.08
CA LYS A 702 30.08 14.84 -13.81
C LYS A 702 28.71 14.17 -13.87
N CYS A 703 28.49 13.23 -12.96
CA CYS A 703 27.21 12.57 -12.84
C CYS A 703 27.00 12.01 -11.43
N LYS A 704 25.75 12.02 -10.96
CA LYS A 704 25.37 11.46 -9.64
C LYS A 704 25.87 10.02 -9.41
N PRO A 705 25.77 9.08 -10.37
CA PRO A 705 26.23 7.70 -10.22
C PRO A 705 27.72 7.52 -9.89
N PHE A 706 28.57 8.51 -10.14
CA PHE A 706 30.01 8.40 -9.87
C PHE A 706 30.37 8.47 -8.38
N CYS A 707 29.41 8.56 -7.47
CA CYS A 707 29.64 8.22 -6.06
C CYS A 707 29.84 6.71 -5.82
N CYS A 708 29.50 5.86 -6.80
CA CYS A 708 29.63 4.41 -6.71
C CYS A 708 30.86 3.92 -7.49
N ASP A 709 31.77 3.22 -6.81
CA ASP A 709 33.04 2.78 -7.39
C ASP A 709 32.86 1.78 -8.55
N SER A 710 31.86 0.89 -8.50
CA SER A 710 31.61 -0.06 -9.60
C SER A 710 31.25 0.65 -10.91
N VAL A 711 30.43 1.72 -10.83
CA VAL A 711 30.05 2.53 -11.99
C VAL A 711 31.24 3.29 -12.53
N ARG A 712 32.08 3.86 -11.65
CA ARG A 712 33.33 4.53 -12.05
C ARG A 712 34.27 3.56 -12.78
N GLN A 713 34.51 2.38 -12.20
CA GLN A 713 35.38 1.37 -12.78
C GLN A 713 34.85 0.90 -14.13
N ARG A 714 33.55 0.61 -14.25
CA ARG A 714 32.96 0.23 -15.54
C ARG A 714 33.13 1.32 -16.60
N PHE A 715 32.92 2.58 -16.24
CA PHE A 715 33.10 3.71 -17.16
C PHE A 715 34.55 3.84 -17.64
N ILE A 716 35.50 3.75 -16.70
CA ILE A 716 36.94 3.80 -17.01
C ILE A 716 37.35 2.60 -17.87
N SER A 717 36.99 1.37 -17.48
CA SER A 717 37.33 0.17 -18.25
C SER A 717 36.76 0.19 -19.67
N THR A 718 35.58 0.80 -19.86
CA THR A 718 35.01 0.97 -21.21
C THR A 718 35.88 1.90 -22.06
N LEU A 719 36.37 3.00 -21.50
CA LEU A 719 37.27 3.92 -22.21
C LEU A 719 38.68 3.33 -22.42
N GLU A 720 39.19 2.53 -21.48
CA GLU A 720 40.44 1.79 -21.64
C GLU A 720 40.36 0.80 -22.81
N GLN A 721 39.24 0.08 -22.96
CA GLN A 721 38.98 -0.78 -24.12
C GLN A 721 38.92 -0.01 -25.44
N LEU A 722 38.58 1.28 -25.39
CA LEU A 722 38.60 2.18 -26.56
C LEU A 722 39.96 2.86 -26.78
N GLY A 723 40.99 2.50 -25.99
CA GLY A 723 42.37 2.97 -26.16
C GLY A 723 42.75 4.21 -25.34
N LEU A 724 41.96 4.58 -24.32
CA LEU A 724 42.26 5.71 -23.45
C LEU A 724 42.85 5.29 -22.11
N GLU A 725 43.91 5.97 -21.69
CA GLU A 725 44.51 5.78 -20.37
C GLU A 725 43.59 6.30 -19.25
N SER A 726 43.39 5.49 -18.21
CA SER A 726 42.54 5.85 -17.05
C SER A 726 42.95 7.13 -16.34
N LEU A 727 44.25 7.46 -16.33
CA LEU A 727 44.78 8.68 -15.74
C LEU A 727 44.30 9.98 -16.43
N ARG A 728 43.71 9.87 -17.63
CA ARG A 728 43.17 11.02 -18.40
C ARG A 728 41.70 11.29 -18.10
N ILE A 729 41.05 10.50 -17.24
CA ILE A 729 39.61 10.55 -17.00
C ILE A 729 39.35 10.99 -15.55
N ASP A 730 38.64 12.11 -15.40
CA ASP A 730 38.21 12.66 -14.12
C ASP A 730 36.69 12.51 -13.96
N LEU A 731 36.27 11.68 -13.01
CA LEU A 731 34.84 11.42 -12.75
C LEU A 731 34.42 12.14 -11.47
N LEU A 732 33.46 13.06 -11.60
CA LEU A 732 32.96 13.89 -10.50
C LEU A 732 31.56 13.42 -10.07
N PRO A 733 31.31 13.21 -8.77
CA PRO A 733 29.97 12.95 -8.27
C PRO A 733 29.08 14.20 -8.31
N LEU A 734 27.82 14.07 -7.90
CA LEU A 734 26.90 15.20 -7.79
C LEU A 734 27.44 16.26 -6.83
N ILE A 735 27.40 17.53 -7.25
CA ILE A 735 27.68 18.70 -6.42
C ILE A 735 26.34 19.28 -5.97
N LEU A 736 26.10 19.36 -4.67
CA LEU A 736 24.80 19.74 -4.11
C LEU A 736 24.52 21.23 -4.18
N LEU A 737 25.55 22.06 -4.00
CA LEU A 737 25.41 23.52 -4.03
C LEU A 737 25.47 24.01 -5.48
N ASN A 738 24.47 24.77 -5.89
CA ASN A 738 24.35 25.26 -7.26
C ASN A 738 25.53 26.19 -7.64
N HIS A 739 26.00 27.05 -6.73
CA HIS A 739 27.22 27.84 -6.92
C HIS A 739 28.43 26.96 -7.30
N ASP A 740 28.69 25.91 -6.53
CA ASP A 740 29.84 25.02 -6.75
C ASP A 740 29.67 24.18 -8.02
N HIS A 741 28.43 23.79 -8.34
CA HIS A 741 28.09 23.13 -9.61
C HIS A 741 28.45 24.00 -10.82
N MET A 742 28.11 25.28 -10.77
CA MET A 742 28.42 26.24 -11.83
C MET A 742 29.93 26.49 -11.92
N GLN A 743 30.61 26.64 -10.79
CA GLN A 743 32.07 26.79 -10.76
C GLN A 743 32.81 25.58 -11.32
N ALA A 744 32.26 24.36 -11.24
CA ALA A 744 32.88 23.18 -11.81
C ALA A 744 33.10 23.26 -13.34
N TYR A 745 32.39 24.12 -14.08
CA TYR A 745 32.66 24.37 -15.50
C TYR A 745 34.02 25.06 -15.74
N SER A 746 34.68 25.59 -14.71
CA SER A 746 36.06 26.07 -14.80
C SER A 746 37.08 24.94 -15.00
N LEU A 747 36.67 23.68 -14.82
CA LEU A 747 37.54 22.51 -14.98
C LEU A 747 37.67 22.06 -16.43
N MET A 748 36.81 22.52 -17.34
CA MET A 748 36.83 22.11 -18.76
C MET A 748 37.01 23.30 -19.70
N ASP A 749 37.69 23.05 -20.81
CA ASP A 749 37.90 23.99 -21.91
C ASP A 749 36.79 23.87 -22.96
N ILE A 750 36.39 22.64 -23.30
CA ILE A 750 35.42 22.34 -24.36
C ILE A 750 34.38 21.36 -23.82
N SER A 751 33.11 21.70 -23.94
CA SER A 751 32.00 20.82 -23.60
C SER A 751 31.64 19.94 -24.81
N LEU A 752 31.47 18.65 -24.55
CA LEU A 752 31.01 17.68 -25.52
C LEU A 752 29.55 17.34 -25.23
N ASP A 753 28.67 17.72 -26.16
CA ASP A 753 27.26 17.38 -26.09
C ASP A 753 27.02 15.90 -26.42
N THR A 754 25.91 15.35 -25.94
CA THR A 754 25.53 13.94 -26.16
C THR A 754 24.57 13.80 -27.35
N PHE A 755 24.47 12.59 -27.91
CA PHE A 755 23.55 12.25 -28.99
C PHE A 755 23.12 10.77 -28.92
N PRO A 756 21.92 10.39 -29.40
CA PRO A 756 20.88 11.21 -30.04
C PRO A 756 20.06 12.06 -29.04
N TYR A 757 20.43 12.07 -27.76
CA TYR A 757 19.80 12.91 -26.75
C TYR A 757 20.78 14.00 -26.30
N ALA A 758 20.58 15.23 -26.78
CA ALA A 758 21.40 16.39 -26.44
C ALA A 758 21.16 16.93 -25.02
N GLY A 759 22.15 17.67 -24.53
CA GLY A 759 22.04 18.55 -23.38
C GLY A 759 21.04 19.66 -23.62
N THR A 760 20.52 20.22 -22.53
CA THR A 760 19.58 21.36 -22.59
C THR A 760 20.02 22.40 -21.57
N THR A 761 19.66 22.19 -20.29
CA THR A 761 20.15 23.04 -19.19
C THR A 761 21.66 22.98 -19.07
N THR A 762 22.26 21.79 -19.18
CA THR A 762 23.73 21.59 -19.13
C THR A 762 24.46 22.33 -20.26
N THR A 763 23.89 22.38 -21.45
CA THR A 763 24.42 23.15 -22.59
C THR A 763 24.29 24.65 -22.35
N CYS A 764 23.14 25.11 -21.84
CA CYS A 764 22.94 26.51 -21.44
C CYS A 764 23.95 26.93 -20.35
N GLU A 765 24.12 26.11 -19.32
CA GLU A 765 25.08 26.33 -18.23
C GLU A 765 26.53 26.38 -18.74
N SER A 766 26.91 25.45 -19.64
CA SER A 766 28.21 25.44 -20.31
C SER A 766 28.50 26.77 -21.00
N LEU A 767 27.62 27.19 -21.90
CA LEU A 767 27.76 28.43 -22.67
C LEU A 767 27.77 29.66 -21.75
N TYR A 768 26.90 29.68 -20.73
CA TYR A 768 26.83 30.76 -19.76
C TYR A 768 28.07 30.85 -18.87
N MET A 769 28.74 29.73 -18.60
CA MET A 769 30.02 29.66 -17.89
C MET A 769 31.24 29.82 -18.82
N GLY A 770 31.03 30.16 -20.09
CA GLY A 770 32.08 30.42 -21.06
C GLY A 770 32.72 29.17 -21.64
N VAL A 771 32.13 28.00 -21.48
CA VAL A 771 32.63 26.75 -22.07
C VAL A 771 31.94 26.54 -23.42
N PRO A 772 32.63 26.66 -24.57
CA PRO A 772 32.04 26.34 -25.87
C PRO A 772 31.64 24.87 -25.92
N CYS A 773 30.51 24.60 -26.59
CA CYS A 773 29.96 23.26 -26.69
C CYS A 773 29.95 22.81 -28.15
N VAL A 774 30.37 21.57 -28.42
CA VAL A 774 30.21 20.93 -29.73
C VAL A 774 28.97 20.03 -29.66
N THR A 775 28.04 20.21 -30.61
CA THR A 775 26.81 19.41 -30.71
C THR A 775 26.68 18.78 -32.09
N MET A 776 25.71 17.88 -32.26
CA MET A 776 25.45 17.19 -33.51
C MET A 776 23.98 17.34 -33.91
N ALA A 777 23.73 17.56 -35.19
CA ALA A 777 22.40 17.55 -35.77
C ALA A 777 21.96 16.12 -36.09
N GLY A 778 20.66 15.88 -35.96
CA GLY A 778 20.04 14.60 -36.27
C GLY A 778 18.60 14.71 -36.73
N SER A 779 17.92 13.57 -36.68
CA SER A 779 16.55 13.36 -37.20
C SER A 779 15.44 13.55 -36.17
N VAL A 780 15.78 13.66 -34.89
CA VAL A 780 14.81 13.73 -33.78
C VAL A 780 15.02 14.99 -32.94
N HIS A 781 13.92 15.48 -32.34
CA HIS A 781 13.89 16.66 -31.48
C HIS A 781 14.98 16.60 -30.39
N ALA A 782 15.07 15.47 -29.67
CA ALA A 782 16.02 15.29 -28.57
C ALA A 782 17.47 15.52 -29.00
N HIS A 783 17.80 15.23 -30.27
CA HIS A 783 19.12 15.39 -30.85
C HIS A 783 19.36 16.87 -31.21
N ASN A 784 18.33 17.53 -31.74
CA ASN A 784 18.43 18.89 -32.27
C ASN A 784 18.22 20.00 -31.23
N VAL A 785 18.03 19.68 -29.94
CA VAL A 785 17.95 20.72 -28.90
C VAL A 785 19.26 21.53 -28.83
N GLY A 786 20.42 20.87 -28.92
CA GLY A 786 21.72 21.53 -28.99
C GLY A 786 21.86 22.41 -30.24
N VAL A 787 21.35 21.93 -31.38
CA VAL A 787 21.31 22.68 -32.65
C VAL A 787 20.55 24.00 -32.49
N SER A 788 19.35 23.95 -31.89
CA SER A 788 18.55 25.16 -31.63
C SER A 788 19.30 26.16 -30.76
N LEU A 789 19.85 25.70 -29.63
CA LEU A 789 20.56 26.57 -28.68
C LEU A 789 21.77 27.24 -29.33
N LEU A 790 22.66 26.48 -29.98
CA LEU A 790 23.88 27.01 -30.57
C LEU A 790 23.56 27.96 -31.74
N SER A 791 22.59 27.61 -32.59
CA SER A 791 22.20 28.48 -33.70
C SER A 791 21.68 29.83 -33.21
N LYS A 792 20.87 29.83 -32.13
CA LYS A 792 20.32 31.08 -31.60
C LYS A 792 21.34 31.93 -30.86
N VAL A 793 22.41 31.34 -30.33
CA VAL A 793 23.56 32.06 -29.77
C VAL A 793 24.52 32.58 -30.86
N GLY A 794 24.46 32.05 -32.09
CA GLY A 794 25.36 32.39 -33.20
C GLY A 794 26.62 31.52 -33.26
N LEU A 795 26.50 30.26 -32.86
CA LEU A 795 27.57 29.25 -32.81
C LEU A 795 27.31 28.10 -33.79
N GLU A 796 26.72 28.37 -34.95
CA GLU A 796 26.37 27.36 -35.97
C GLU A 796 27.59 26.57 -36.44
N HIS A 797 28.77 27.18 -36.42
CA HIS A 797 30.04 26.54 -36.77
C HIS A 797 30.48 25.44 -35.80
N LEU A 798 29.81 25.27 -34.66
CA LEU A 798 30.05 24.21 -33.67
C LEU A 798 28.99 23.08 -33.74
N ILE A 799 28.19 23.07 -34.81
CA ILE A 799 27.14 22.07 -35.05
C ILE A 799 27.61 21.11 -36.14
N ALA A 800 27.91 19.87 -35.74
CA ALA A 800 28.29 18.81 -36.66
C ALA A 800 27.07 18.15 -37.34
N LYS A 801 27.24 17.63 -38.56
CA LYS A 801 26.20 16.86 -39.27
C LYS A 801 26.34 15.35 -39.10
N ASN A 802 27.51 14.91 -38.65
CA ASN A 802 27.84 13.50 -38.44
C ASN A 802 29.00 13.38 -37.44
N GLU A 803 29.33 12.16 -37.06
CA GLU A 803 30.36 11.86 -36.06
C GLU A 803 31.76 12.33 -36.47
N ASP A 804 32.10 12.26 -37.76
CA ASP A 804 33.43 12.66 -38.24
C ASP A 804 33.62 14.18 -38.15
N GLU A 805 32.59 14.93 -38.55
CA GLU A 805 32.56 16.39 -38.40
C GLU A 805 32.55 16.79 -36.91
N TYR A 806 31.85 16.03 -36.05
CA TYR A 806 31.85 16.26 -34.61
C TYR A 806 33.26 16.15 -34.01
N VAL A 807 34.00 15.10 -34.40
CA VAL A 807 35.41 14.95 -34.01
C VAL A 807 36.23 16.12 -34.56
N GLN A 808 36.09 16.45 -35.84
CA GLN A 808 36.86 17.51 -36.48
C GLN A 808 36.67 18.88 -35.80
N LEU A 809 35.44 19.25 -35.45
CA LEU A 809 35.14 20.51 -34.77
C LEU A 809 35.76 20.56 -33.36
N ALA A 810 35.71 19.45 -32.62
CA ALA A 810 36.37 19.35 -31.32
C ALA A 810 37.90 19.50 -31.44
N LEU A 811 38.52 18.88 -32.46
CA LEU A 811 39.95 19.02 -32.74
C LEU A 811 40.32 20.45 -33.14
N GLN A 812 39.49 21.10 -33.95
CA GLN A 812 39.72 22.48 -34.38
C GLN A 812 39.71 23.44 -33.18
N LEU A 813 38.71 23.32 -32.29
CA LEU A 813 38.68 24.10 -31.05
C LEU A 813 39.89 23.84 -30.15
N ALA A 814 40.33 22.59 -30.06
CA ALA A 814 41.48 22.19 -29.24
C ALA A 814 42.83 22.68 -29.81
N SER A 815 42.91 22.99 -31.11
CA SER A 815 44.16 23.34 -31.80
C SER A 815 44.67 24.76 -31.53
N ASP A 816 43.78 25.69 -31.13
CA ASP A 816 44.12 27.09 -30.85
C ASP A 816 43.57 27.52 -29.47
N VAL A 817 44.40 27.35 -28.44
CA VAL A 817 44.07 27.70 -27.05
C VAL A 817 43.81 29.21 -26.88
N THR A 818 44.44 30.06 -27.71
CA THR A 818 44.26 31.51 -27.61
C THR A 818 42.88 31.90 -28.13
N ALA A 819 42.50 31.40 -29.31
CA ALA A 819 41.16 31.58 -29.85
C ALA A 819 40.08 31.00 -28.93
N LEU A 820 40.33 29.81 -28.36
CA LEU A 820 39.44 29.17 -27.39
C LEU A 820 39.22 30.01 -26.13
N SER A 821 40.29 30.58 -25.58
CA SER A 821 40.20 31.49 -24.42
C SER A 821 39.45 32.78 -24.74
N ASN A 822 39.68 33.37 -25.92
CA ASN A 822 38.95 34.56 -26.37
C ASN A 822 37.45 34.28 -26.54
N LEU A 823 37.10 33.14 -27.16
CA LEU A 823 35.72 32.69 -27.27
C LEU A 823 35.09 32.56 -25.88
N ARG A 824 35.75 31.81 -24.98
CA ARG A 824 35.31 31.63 -23.58
C ARG A 824 34.96 32.93 -22.86
N MET A 825 35.81 33.94 -22.98
CA MET A 825 35.60 35.23 -22.31
C MET A 825 34.45 36.05 -22.92
N SER A 826 34.08 35.80 -24.17
CA SER A 826 32.97 36.50 -24.85
C SER A 826 31.63 35.77 -24.78
N LEU A 827 31.63 34.45 -24.58
CA LEU A 827 30.45 33.57 -24.70
C LEU A 827 29.28 33.95 -23.79
N ARG A 828 29.54 34.34 -22.54
CA ARG A 828 28.46 34.74 -21.62
C ARG A 828 27.72 35.96 -22.13
N ASP A 829 28.44 36.97 -22.62
CA ASP A 829 27.85 38.19 -23.16
C ASP A 829 27.09 37.90 -24.46
N LEU A 830 27.67 37.08 -25.34
CA LEU A 830 27.04 36.62 -26.57
C LEU A 830 25.70 35.91 -26.28
N MET A 831 25.70 34.93 -25.38
CA MET A 831 24.51 34.20 -24.98
C MET A 831 23.48 35.12 -24.30
N SER A 832 23.91 36.02 -23.41
CA SER A 832 23.00 36.93 -22.69
C SER A 832 22.26 37.90 -23.62
N LYS A 833 22.85 38.25 -24.76
CA LYS A 833 22.25 39.11 -25.79
C LYS A 833 21.44 38.34 -26.83
N SER A 834 21.53 37.01 -26.83
CA SER A 834 20.83 36.15 -27.78
C SER A 834 19.35 35.94 -27.40
N PRO A 835 18.52 35.45 -28.34
CA PRO A 835 17.14 35.06 -28.04
C PRO A 835 17.00 33.99 -26.95
N VAL A 836 18.05 33.21 -26.68
CA VAL A 836 18.05 32.17 -25.62
C VAL A 836 17.91 32.78 -24.22
N CYS A 837 18.30 34.05 -24.02
CA CYS A 837 18.19 34.74 -22.72
C CYS A 837 17.27 35.98 -22.76
N ASP A 838 16.49 36.17 -23.84
CA ASP A 838 15.59 37.31 -24.00
C ASP A 838 14.17 36.98 -23.48
N GLY A 839 14.01 37.03 -22.16
CA GLY A 839 12.73 36.79 -21.48
C GLY A 839 11.56 37.63 -22.01
N PRO A 840 11.70 38.96 -22.17
CA PRO A 840 10.66 39.81 -22.73
C PRO A 840 10.24 39.47 -24.17
N ASN A 841 11.18 39.16 -25.07
CA ASN A 841 10.84 38.78 -26.44
C ASN A 841 10.23 37.37 -26.50
N PHE A 842 10.77 36.44 -25.72
CA PHE A 842 10.23 35.09 -25.61
C PHE A 842 8.77 35.11 -25.16
N ALA A 843 8.44 35.87 -24.11
CA ALA A 843 7.06 35.99 -23.62
C ALA A 843 6.12 36.58 -24.68
N ARG A 844 6.55 37.59 -25.44
CA ARG A 844 5.75 38.15 -26.55
C ARG A 844 5.51 37.14 -27.67
N GLY A 845 6.53 36.35 -28.03
CA GLY A 845 6.39 35.26 -28.99
C GLY A 845 5.37 34.23 -28.53
N LEU A 846 5.46 33.80 -27.26
CA LEU A 846 4.54 32.85 -26.65
C LEU A 846 3.11 33.38 -26.57
N GLU A 847 2.93 34.66 -26.21
CA GLU A 847 1.64 35.35 -26.19
C GLU A 847 0.97 35.42 -27.55
N SER A 848 1.75 35.71 -28.61
CA SER A 848 1.26 35.69 -29.99
C SER A 848 0.81 34.29 -30.37
N THR A 849 1.61 33.27 -30.06
CA THR A 849 1.27 31.88 -30.31
C THR A 849 0.00 31.46 -29.58
N TYR A 850 -0.15 31.79 -28.30
CA TYR A 850 -1.37 31.54 -27.53
C TYR A 850 -2.59 32.25 -28.10
N ARG A 851 -2.43 33.50 -28.56
CA ARG A 851 -3.50 34.24 -29.23
C ARG A 851 -3.92 33.55 -30.53
N ASP A 852 -2.98 33.07 -31.32
CA ASP A 852 -3.28 32.39 -32.60
C ASP A 852 -3.94 31.03 -32.38
N MET A 853 -3.47 30.26 -31.40
CA MET A 853 -4.14 29.04 -30.92
C MET A 853 -5.59 29.35 -30.52
N TRP A 854 -5.80 30.38 -29.69
CA TRP A 854 -7.13 30.80 -29.23
C TRP A 854 -8.04 31.24 -30.38
N ARG A 855 -7.52 31.99 -31.36
CA ARG A 855 -8.27 32.41 -32.56
C ARG A 855 -8.68 31.23 -33.43
N ARG A 856 -7.79 30.25 -33.66
CA ARG A 856 -8.10 29.00 -34.39
C ARG A 856 -9.20 28.24 -33.68
N TYR A 857 -9.04 28.09 -32.38
CA TYR A 857 -10.00 27.46 -31.51
C TYR A 857 -11.39 28.15 -31.53
N CYS A 858 -11.46 29.49 -31.47
CA CYS A 858 -12.72 30.24 -31.60
C CYS A 858 -13.42 30.03 -32.95
N LYS A 859 -12.66 29.71 -34.00
CA LYS A 859 -13.18 29.34 -35.34
C LYS A 859 -13.59 27.86 -35.46
N GLY A 860 -13.43 27.07 -34.40
CA GLY A 860 -13.74 25.63 -34.39
C GLY A 860 -12.62 24.72 -34.91
N ASP A 861 -11.41 25.24 -35.14
CA ASP A 861 -10.26 24.44 -35.54
C ASP A 861 -9.50 23.94 -34.30
N VAL A 862 -9.75 22.67 -33.92
CA VAL A 862 -9.11 22.01 -32.76
C VAL A 862 -8.44 20.70 -33.21
N PRO A 863 -7.09 20.56 -33.13
CA PRO A 863 -6.36 19.42 -33.69
C PRO A 863 -6.74 18.06 -33.09
N SER A 864 -6.83 17.97 -31.76
CA SER A 864 -7.15 16.70 -31.08
C SER A 864 -8.53 16.13 -31.47
N SER A 865 -9.46 16.98 -31.93
CA SER A 865 -10.79 16.54 -32.37
C SER A 865 -10.78 15.74 -33.66
N ARG A 866 -9.79 15.99 -34.52
CA ARG A 866 -9.55 15.18 -35.70
C ARG A 866 -9.03 13.80 -35.31
N GLN A 867 -8.11 13.74 -34.34
CA GLN A 867 -7.52 12.47 -33.88
C GLN A 867 -8.48 11.59 -33.11
N ILE A 868 -9.29 12.14 -32.19
CA ILE A 868 -10.28 11.34 -31.45
C ILE A 868 -11.32 10.74 -32.41
N LYS A 869 -11.71 11.48 -33.46
CA LYS A 869 -12.59 10.94 -34.52
C LYS A 869 -11.94 9.78 -35.29
N MET A 870 -10.66 9.89 -35.64
CA MET A 870 -9.92 8.79 -36.29
C MET A 870 -9.83 7.56 -35.39
N LEU A 871 -9.54 7.74 -34.09
CA LEU A 871 -9.47 6.64 -33.11
C LEU A 871 -10.83 5.96 -32.91
N GLN A 872 -11.93 6.72 -32.86
CA GLN A 872 -13.28 6.14 -32.78
C GLN A 872 -13.61 5.31 -34.02
N GLN A 873 -13.24 5.78 -35.23
CA GLN A 873 -13.43 5.04 -36.47
C GLN A 873 -12.59 3.75 -36.55
N GLU A 874 -11.35 3.76 -36.04
CA GLU A 874 -10.49 2.57 -35.95
C GLU A 874 -11.07 1.51 -34.99
N VAL A 875 -11.58 1.91 -33.82
CA VAL A 875 -12.21 0.99 -32.86
C VAL A 875 -13.47 0.34 -33.45
N PHE A 876 -14.29 1.10 -34.17
CA PHE A 876 -15.43 0.54 -34.89
C PHE A 876 -14.99 -0.48 -35.96
N SER A 877 -13.86 -0.26 -36.64
CA SER A 877 -13.35 -1.21 -37.64
C SER A 877 -12.79 -2.51 -37.02
N GLU A 878 -12.09 -2.45 -35.90
CA GLU A 878 -11.59 -3.65 -35.18
C GLU A 878 -12.73 -4.48 -34.58
N GLU A 879 -13.77 -3.84 -34.01
CA GLU A 879 -14.97 -4.51 -33.51
C GLU A 879 -15.82 -5.12 -34.65
N THR A 880 -15.82 -4.49 -35.83
CA THR A 880 -16.53 -5.02 -37.00
C THR A 880 -15.80 -6.24 -37.57
N VAL A 881 -14.47 -6.24 -37.62
CA VAL A 881 -13.66 -7.40 -38.05
C VAL A 881 -13.81 -8.58 -37.07
N THR A 882 -13.88 -8.33 -35.76
CA THR A 882 -14.14 -9.41 -34.77
C THR A 882 -15.58 -9.93 -34.80
N LYS A 883 -16.56 -9.13 -35.22
CA LYS A 883 -17.92 -9.61 -35.49
C LYS A 883 -18.05 -10.42 -36.78
N PHE A 884 -17.34 -10.05 -37.84
CA PHE A 884 -17.32 -10.83 -39.09
C PHE A 884 -16.58 -12.16 -38.98
N SER A 885 -15.68 -12.34 -37.98
CA SER A 885 -15.05 -13.64 -37.71
C SER A 885 -15.88 -14.61 -36.85
N ASN A 886 -17.00 -14.15 -36.27
CA ASN A 886 -17.87 -14.98 -35.40
C ASN A 886 -19.23 -15.34 -36.02
N GLU A 887 -19.50 -14.95 -37.27
CA GLU A 887 -20.71 -15.33 -38.01
C GLU A 887 -20.37 -16.21 -39.23
N SER A 888 -19.82 -17.41 -39.00
CA SER A 888 -19.86 -18.48 -40.02
C SER A 888 -19.76 -19.88 -39.40
N SER A 889 -20.75 -20.30 -38.60
CA SER A 889 -20.99 -21.73 -38.32
C SER A 889 -22.38 -22.00 -37.72
N THR A 890 -23.44 -21.78 -38.49
CA THR A 890 -24.72 -22.48 -38.25
C THR A 890 -25.20 -23.11 -39.54
N GLY A 891 -24.95 -24.41 -39.69
CA GLY A 891 -25.50 -25.21 -40.78
C GLY A 891 -25.99 -26.55 -40.28
N SER A 892 -27.31 -26.71 -40.15
CA SER A 892 -28.00 -27.98 -40.42
C SER A 892 -29.51 -27.73 -40.51
N ILE A 893 -30.10 -28.09 -41.65
CA ILE A 893 -31.06 -29.20 -41.81
C ILE A 893 -31.67 -29.10 -43.22
N LYS A 894 -31.29 -30.01 -44.13
CA LYS A 894 -32.22 -30.87 -44.91
C LYS A 894 -31.53 -31.78 -45.95
N SER A 895 -31.62 -33.07 -45.64
CA SER A 895 -32.03 -34.21 -46.48
C SER A 895 -31.34 -34.53 -47.83
N ASN A 896 -30.71 -35.72 -47.80
CA ASN A 896 -30.84 -36.87 -48.73
C ASN A 896 -30.13 -36.87 -50.10
N GLY A 897 -29.30 -37.92 -50.32
CA GLY A 897 -29.24 -38.61 -51.62
C GLY A 897 -27.90 -39.23 -52.08
N PHE A 898 -27.57 -40.42 -51.55
CA PHE A 898 -26.96 -41.60 -52.22
C PHE A 898 -25.64 -41.56 -53.06
N ASN A 899 -24.71 -42.47 -52.65
CA ASN A 899 -23.82 -43.38 -53.44
C ASN A 899 -22.70 -42.78 -54.33
N MET A 900 -21.46 -43.31 -54.45
CA MET A 900 -20.79 -44.57 -54.08
C MET A 900 -19.29 -44.30 -53.74
N ALA A 901 -18.71 -45.19 -52.93
CA ALA A 901 -17.28 -45.41 -52.68
C ALA A 901 -16.56 -46.06 -53.92
N PRO A 902 -15.25 -46.44 -53.95
CA PRO A 902 -14.39 -46.70 -52.77
C PRO A 902 -12.85 -46.46 -52.86
N ALA A 903 -12.24 -46.70 -51.69
CA ALA A 903 -10.88 -47.18 -51.40
C ALA A 903 -9.72 -46.17 -51.55
N SER A 904 -8.76 -46.05 -50.61
CA SER A 904 -8.19 -47.06 -49.70
C SER A 904 -7.59 -46.41 -48.45
N GLY A 905 -7.87 -46.98 -47.26
CA GLY A 905 -7.09 -46.77 -46.03
C GLY A 905 -5.81 -47.64 -46.02
N PRO A 906 -5.21 -47.97 -44.86
CA PRO A 906 -5.70 -47.75 -43.49
C PRO A 906 -4.58 -47.23 -42.50
N ASN A 907 -4.91 -46.46 -41.45
CA ASN A 907 -5.08 -46.89 -40.03
C ASN A 907 -3.76 -47.06 -39.22
N ILE A 908 -3.63 -46.91 -37.90
CA ILE A 908 -4.54 -46.69 -36.73
C ILE A 908 -3.62 -46.42 -35.49
N PHE A 909 -4.08 -45.55 -34.56
CA PHE A 909 -4.08 -45.57 -33.05
C PHE A 909 -2.87 -46.09 -32.24
N SER A 910 -2.65 -45.83 -30.94
CA SER A 910 -3.40 -45.27 -29.77
C SER A 910 -2.37 -45.00 -28.65
N CYS A 911 -2.63 -44.07 -27.71
CA CYS A 911 -2.89 -44.31 -26.25
C CYS A 911 -2.28 -45.62 -25.68
N GLU A 912 -1.62 -45.68 -24.52
CA GLU A 912 -1.95 -45.12 -23.21
C GLU A 912 -0.82 -45.45 -22.19
N GLU A 913 -0.73 -44.64 -21.13
CA GLU A 913 -0.40 -44.96 -19.72
C GLU A 913 0.83 -45.79 -19.23
N ASN A 914 1.45 -45.16 -18.20
CA ASN A 914 1.96 -45.71 -16.93
C ASN A 914 3.24 -46.58 -16.88
N GLY A 915 4.17 -46.17 -15.98
CA GLY A 915 4.98 -47.13 -15.23
C GLY A 915 6.47 -46.83 -15.11
N THR A 916 6.82 -46.03 -14.10
CA THR A 916 7.85 -46.29 -13.07
C THR A 916 9.19 -46.98 -13.42
N ILE A 917 10.28 -46.36 -12.91
CA ILE A 917 11.51 -46.93 -12.31
C ILE A 917 12.83 -46.42 -12.94
N SER A 918 13.40 -45.46 -12.21
CA SER A 918 14.79 -45.28 -11.78
C SER A 918 16.00 -45.60 -12.69
N LYS A 919 16.92 -44.62 -12.66
CA LYS A 919 18.37 -44.74 -12.45
C LYS A 919 19.21 -45.31 -13.61
N LEU A 920 20.05 -44.46 -14.19
CA LEU A 920 21.51 -44.35 -13.90
C LEU A 920 22.28 -43.82 -15.13
N THR A 921 23.01 -42.73 -14.89
CA THR A 921 24.36 -42.39 -15.41
C THR A 921 24.67 -42.41 -16.91
N GLY A 922 25.14 -41.26 -17.38
CA GLY A 922 26.48 -41.18 -17.99
C GLY A 922 26.55 -40.73 -19.43
N THR A 923 26.53 -39.42 -19.69
CA THR A 923 27.68 -38.63 -20.20
C THR A 923 27.30 -37.16 -20.26
#